data_AF-A0ABD3Q4G7-F1
#
_entry.id   AF-A0ABD3Q4G7-F1
#
_cell.length_a   1.000
_cell.length_b   1.000
_cell.length_c   1.000
_cell.angle_alpha   90.00
_cell.angle_beta   90.00
_cell.angle_gamma   90.00
#
_symmetry.space_group_name_H-M   'P 1'
#
loop_
_entity.id
_entity.type
_entity.pdbx_description
1 polymer ?
#
loop_
_entity_poly.entity_id
_entity_poly.type
_entity_poly.pdbx_seq_one_letter_code
_entity_poly.pdbx_strand_id
1 'polypeptide(L)'
;MIAAIRGSTASHLRHPRHHTTQSSFNRRPHSLKCSQNQNRPRVVSHRNISSTSSLVTNKCSKLGGGISAINITTHGTQHALMMSCIIGVAGMALGTAAIAETEGPKDPSKSPPTMDEESQSVFDEVMNFLGLKSFESKNGEDTDSNATTNDTDHEHEGTSQDVMGTGPGKPVQVPLDAETLSSLPTIPLSQLSNPTGEYADRMLVSHEGIVYDITEFINHHPGGKDLILTANGLDLSHFFNNYTVHGESDKPAQWLSSMAVGKLSEEDAQRSKERTTAKVHVERRHVWLNKARRRIVFVAATLPLWMTVRTAVRMVGWVSNSLGRWLAYLIPVAVPGLSYGAEPLKVDETAAVDGEVADDAPTVAIIGGGIAGCGTAWALRRSGFRVTLYEARAQISGNARTFDWDFGPFRSKEEERKVKSCCSVTAWPPLFYKNYTCLLNELGIETVHQPLSWFLNSKVPGAVGTLWAADPTPYEGSLRNVLKKDFEIYGKVVKLSDALCHLFTMRWAPWRRNDTPSMYDSHTGIGLLNPMNVVPLYSMFRAMGGSDLWWNVVFTPHYTASFLVDELRPFPAVFGPLIEAQIPLLPNSGNARSFTSKRSERDCNITTCQTWQDAGKGIREVFEKLTNGIDLRENTRVREVEVLPNGKKRIHDEFDNTLDVDRVVFACPANAVGNIYKRCGWLANTIFSTLVYADDHHPDSGHMHAVIHSDGTVIDERFRDDCLKRASNYVEVTEKADGSINIENQYNFGVQTPGPGVYDLPLDKKPVMLISHALGEGKSIDPKLIVGTANHARAHPLYSGWNVMAMLSLRLVQGKNGIYYCSNWTTPGNCHDMSFLSGLVCAHAIGAKYPFEKAGEAKKDFRRMRDLMGF
;
A
#
# COMPACT_ATOMS: atom_id res chain seq x y z
N MET A 1 33.75 -8.08 42.45
CA MET A 1 33.08 -8.10 43.77
C MET A 1 31.59 -8.18 43.47
N ILE A 2 30.87 -9.29 43.71
CA ILE A 2 30.62 -10.06 44.96
C ILE A 2 29.53 -9.39 45.82
N ALA A 3 28.50 -10.19 46.19
CA ALA A 3 27.28 -9.87 46.96
C ALA A 3 26.35 -8.82 46.29
N ALA A 4 25.05 -9.05 46.04
CA ALA A 4 24.13 -10.17 46.31
C ALA A 4 23.82 -10.51 47.79
N ILE A 5 22.69 -10.00 48.29
CA ILE A 5 21.96 -10.52 49.46
C ILE A 5 20.45 -10.56 49.12
N ARG A 6 19.74 -11.60 49.58
CA ARG A 6 18.28 -11.78 49.49
C ARG A 6 17.64 -11.68 50.89
N GLY A 7 16.37 -11.29 50.95
CA GLY A 7 15.50 -11.36 52.14
C GLY A 7 14.28 -10.44 51.92
N SER A 8 13.05 -10.90 51.70
CA SER A 8 12.31 -12.08 52.17
C SER A 8 12.01 -12.08 53.68
N THR A 9 10.83 -11.59 54.04
CA THR A 9 9.78 -12.38 54.74
C THR A 9 8.48 -11.59 54.78
N ALA A 10 7.37 -12.25 55.09
CA ALA A 10 6.04 -11.63 55.18
C ALA A 10 5.37 -11.95 56.53
N SER A 11 4.45 -11.09 56.99
CA SER A 11 3.03 -11.44 57.21
C SER A 11 2.28 -10.57 58.25
N HIS A 12 1.00 -10.31 57.95
CA HIS A 12 -0.15 -10.43 58.87
C HIS A 12 -0.28 -9.58 60.19
N LEU A 13 -1.19 -8.59 60.21
CA LEU A 13 -2.62 -8.70 60.67
C LEU A 13 -3.23 -7.44 61.36
N ARG A 14 -4.42 -7.06 60.88
CA ARG A 14 -5.61 -6.45 61.55
C ARG A 14 -5.73 -4.94 61.85
N HIS A 15 -6.96 -4.47 61.59
CA HIS A 15 -7.53 -3.13 61.80
C HIS A 15 -8.04 -2.88 63.25
N PRO A 16 -8.40 -1.62 63.56
CA PRO A 16 -9.79 -1.28 63.94
C PRO A 16 -10.55 -0.53 62.82
N ARG A 17 -11.79 -0.92 62.44
CA ARG A 17 -13.11 -0.46 62.95
C ARG A 17 -13.43 1.02 62.63
N HIS A 18 -14.30 1.31 61.64
CA HIS A 18 -15.78 1.57 61.74
C HIS A 18 -16.14 3.05 62.05
N HIS A 19 -17.29 3.65 61.68
CA HIS A 19 -18.56 3.13 61.11
C HIS A 19 -19.32 4.18 60.22
N THR A 20 -20.10 3.70 59.24
CA THR A 20 -21.40 4.18 58.62
C THR A 20 -22.04 5.54 58.98
N THR A 21 -22.88 6.19 58.15
CA THR A 21 -24.12 5.73 57.42
C THR A 21 -24.31 6.40 56.04
N GLN A 22 -25.06 5.92 55.02
CA GLN A 22 -26.07 4.85 54.78
C GLN A 22 -27.57 5.27 54.73
N SER A 23 -28.14 5.38 53.51
CA SER A 23 -29.52 4.98 53.09
C SER A 23 -29.67 5.26 51.58
N SER A 24 -30.08 4.40 50.63
CA SER A 24 -31.08 3.30 50.53
C SER A 24 -32.54 3.75 50.37
N PHE A 25 -33.16 3.52 49.20
CA PHE A 25 -34.46 2.81 49.06
C PHE A 25 -34.72 2.38 47.59
N ASN A 26 -35.84 1.71 47.31
CA ASN A 26 -36.09 0.88 46.11
C ASN A 26 -37.61 0.84 45.75
N ARG A 27 -37.96 0.32 44.55
CA ARG A 27 -39.27 -0.09 43.98
C ARG A 27 -40.00 0.87 43.02
N ARG A 28 -40.56 0.28 41.95
CA ARG A 28 -41.74 0.76 41.17
C ARG A 28 -43.03 0.24 41.85
N PRO A 29 -44.28 0.72 41.54
CA PRO A 29 -45.00 0.23 40.35
C PRO A 29 -46.17 1.13 39.78
N HIS A 30 -46.82 0.60 38.73
CA HIS A 30 -48.23 0.79 38.29
C HIS A 30 -48.80 2.13 37.75
N SER A 31 -48.85 2.19 36.40
CA SER A 31 -50.06 2.36 35.54
C SER A 31 -51.27 3.21 35.96
N LEU A 32 -51.65 4.16 35.09
CA LEU A 32 -53.05 4.42 34.70
C LEU A 32 -53.15 4.86 33.22
N LYS A 33 -54.23 5.57 32.81
CA LYS A 33 -55.02 5.20 31.61
C LYS A 33 -55.91 6.35 31.08
N CYS A 34 -56.73 6.06 30.05
CA CYS A 34 -57.82 6.88 29.49
C CYS A 34 -57.42 8.13 28.65
N SER A 35 -58.16 8.58 27.62
CA SER A 35 -59.26 7.92 26.85
C SER A 35 -59.56 8.63 25.49
N GLN A 36 -59.79 7.85 24.42
CA GLN A 36 -60.70 8.09 23.25
C GLN A 36 -60.50 9.37 22.38
N ASN A 37 -61.05 9.51 21.15
CA ASN A 37 -61.98 8.72 20.31
C ASN A 37 -61.26 8.19 19.03
N GLN A 38 -61.57 6.99 18.48
CA GLN A 38 -62.74 6.58 17.67
C GLN A 38 -62.93 7.45 16.40
N ASN A 39 -62.81 6.89 15.19
CA ASN A 39 -63.92 6.13 14.59
C ASN A 39 -63.51 5.03 13.56
N ARG A 40 -64.46 4.14 13.23
CA ARG A 40 -64.36 3.01 12.27
C ARG A 40 -65.76 2.76 11.67
N PRO A 41 -65.91 2.25 10.43
CA PRO A 41 -65.89 0.79 10.17
C PRO A 41 -65.11 0.42 8.87
N ARG A 42 -64.67 -0.81 8.55
CA ARG A 42 -65.20 -2.20 8.68
C ARG A 42 -66.29 -2.47 7.62
N VAL A 43 -66.21 -3.49 6.75
CA VAL A 43 -66.78 -4.86 6.96
C VAL A 43 -66.60 -5.71 5.66
N VAL A 44 -66.08 -6.96 5.75
CA VAL A 44 -66.46 -8.23 5.02
C VAL A 44 -66.44 -8.27 3.46
N SER A 45 -66.27 -9.40 2.72
CA SER A 45 -65.53 -10.68 2.88
C SER A 45 -65.59 -11.52 1.56
N HIS A 46 -64.97 -12.72 1.56
CA HIS A 46 -65.26 -13.92 0.73
C HIS A 46 -64.87 -14.04 -0.77
N ARG A 47 -64.04 -15.08 -1.01
CA ARG A 47 -64.14 -16.19 -2.00
C ARG A 47 -64.26 -15.93 -3.52
N ASN A 48 -63.33 -16.56 -4.23
CA ASN A 48 -63.45 -17.39 -5.44
C ASN A 48 -64.55 -17.09 -6.48
N ILE A 49 -64.16 -16.99 -7.75
CA ILE A 49 -64.59 -17.92 -8.82
C ILE A 49 -63.57 -17.89 -9.99
N SER A 50 -63.59 -18.93 -10.82
CA SER A 50 -62.66 -19.22 -11.92
C SER A 50 -63.26 -18.92 -13.30
N SER A 51 -62.47 -19.15 -14.37
CA SER A 51 -62.90 -19.39 -15.77
C SER A 51 -63.44 -18.17 -16.57
N THR A 52 -63.33 -18.06 -17.90
CA THR A 52 -62.51 -18.74 -18.95
C THR A 52 -62.59 -17.91 -20.26
N SER A 53 -61.73 -18.21 -21.25
CA SER A 53 -61.97 -18.02 -22.72
C SER A 53 -62.12 -16.59 -23.29
N SER A 54 -61.83 -16.31 -24.58
CA SER A 54 -61.01 -17.01 -25.61
C SER A 54 -60.83 -16.15 -26.88
N LEU A 55 -59.79 -16.47 -27.68
CA LEU A 55 -59.67 -16.17 -29.13
C LEU A 55 -59.55 -14.66 -29.51
N VAL A 56 -59.05 -14.24 -30.69
CA VAL A 56 -59.02 -14.86 -32.04
C VAL A 56 -57.62 -14.85 -32.67
N THR A 57 -57.37 -15.79 -33.60
CA THR A 57 -56.10 -16.00 -34.34
C THR A 57 -56.26 -15.79 -35.86
N ASN A 58 -55.17 -15.45 -36.56
CA ASN A 58 -54.88 -15.81 -37.96
C ASN A 58 -53.38 -16.17 -38.06
N LYS A 59 -52.96 -17.36 -38.53
CA LYS A 59 -52.86 -17.86 -39.94
C LYS A 59 -51.83 -17.07 -40.78
N CYS A 60 -50.94 -17.65 -41.60
CA CYS A 60 -50.49 -19.03 -41.93
C CYS A 60 -49.20 -18.92 -42.81
N SER A 61 -48.37 -19.93 -43.16
CA SER A 61 -48.09 -21.32 -42.69
C SER A 61 -46.95 -21.95 -43.54
N LYS A 62 -46.27 -23.04 -43.05
CA LYS A 62 -45.63 -24.21 -43.75
C LYS A 62 -44.98 -24.04 -45.17
N LEU A 63 -43.88 -24.67 -45.58
CA LEU A 63 -43.03 -25.82 -45.12
C LEU A 63 -41.52 -25.44 -45.25
N GLY A 64 -40.49 -26.22 -44.85
CA GLY A 64 -40.45 -27.46 -44.04
C GLY A 64 -39.87 -28.71 -44.73
N GLY A 65 -38.56 -29.02 -44.59
CA GLY A 65 -37.94 -30.29 -45.03
C GLY A 65 -36.44 -30.43 -44.69
N GLY A 66 -35.92 -31.67 -44.59
CA GLY A 66 -34.48 -31.98 -44.49
C GLY A 66 -33.94 -32.35 -43.10
N ILE A 67 -34.11 -33.61 -42.67
CA ILE A 67 -33.35 -34.20 -41.54
C ILE A 67 -32.18 -34.99 -42.12
N SER A 68 -30.98 -34.80 -41.58
CA SER A 68 -29.86 -35.74 -41.74
C SER A 68 -29.16 -35.92 -40.39
N ALA A 69 -28.84 -37.16 -40.03
CA ALA A 69 -28.35 -37.50 -38.70
C ALA A 69 -26.83 -37.34 -38.60
N ILE A 70 -26.37 -36.50 -37.67
CA ILE A 70 -24.95 -36.39 -37.30
C ILE A 70 -24.76 -37.10 -35.96
N ASN A 71 -23.87 -38.09 -35.92
CA ASN A 71 -23.49 -38.76 -34.68
C ASN A 71 -22.72 -37.80 -33.77
N ILE A 72 -23.34 -37.38 -32.66
CA ILE A 72 -22.70 -36.53 -31.66
C ILE A 72 -21.86 -37.42 -30.73
N THR A 73 -20.55 -37.40 -30.89
CA THR A 73 -19.61 -37.93 -29.89
C THR A 73 -19.53 -36.98 -28.69
N THR A 74 -19.71 -37.50 -27.49
CA THR A 74 -20.08 -36.75 -26.28
C THR A 74 -18.94 -35.98 -25.59
N HIS A 75 -17.81 -35.74 -26.27
CA HIS A 75 -16.63 -35.08 -25.68
C HIS A 75 -16.41 -33.61 -26.07
N GLY A 76 -16.98 -33.13 -27.20
CA GLY A 76 -16.65 -31.78 -27.70
C GLY A 76 -17.42 -30.61 -27.07
N THR A 77 -18.67 -30.82 -26.67
CA THR A 77 -19.64 -29.72 -26.44
C THR A 77 -19.45 -28.95 -25.13
N GLN A 78 -18.91 -29.56 -24.08
CA GLN A 78 -18.71 -28.88 -22.79
C GLN A 78 -17.51 -27.92 -22.80
N HIS A 79 -16.43 -28.23 -23.53
CA HIS A 79 -15.29 -27.33 -23.66
C HIS A 79 -15.65 -26.09 -24.50
N ALA A 80 -16.34 -26.28 -25.62
CA ALA A 80 -16.74 -25.19 -26.52
C ALA A 80 -17.60 -24.11 -25.85
N LEU A 81 -18.51 -24.51 -24.94
CA LEU A 81 -19.42 -23.59 -24.24
C LEU A 81 -18.73 -22.80 -23.12
N MET A 82 -17.63 -23.33 -22.55
CA MET A 82 -16.80 -22.59 -21.59
C MET A 82 -15.80 -21.68 -22.33
N MET A 83 -15.23 -22.16 -23.44
CA MET A 83 -14.35 -21.37 -24.33
C MET A 83 -15.04 -20.15 -24.92
N SER A 84 -16.28 -20.26 -25.41
CA SER A 84 -16.99 -19.13 -26.03
C SER A 84 -17.24 -18.00 -25.03
N CYS A 85 -17.50 -18.31 -23.76
CA CYS A 85 -17.55 -17.32 -22.68
C CYS A 85 -16.19 -16.69 -22.40
N ILE A 86 -15.10 -17.46 -22.37
CA ILE A 86 -13.73 -16.94 -22.16
C ILE A 86 -13.31 -16.00 -23.29
N ILE A 87 -13.54 -16.39 -24.55
CA ILE A 87 -13.21 -15.59 -25.74
C ILE A 87 -14.08 -14.32 -25.80
N GLY A 88 -15.38 -14.42 -25.48
CA GLY A 88 -16.27 -13.26 -25.38
C GLY A 88 -15.86 -12.26 -24.29
N VAL A 89 -15.41 -12.75 -23.13
CA VAL A 89 -14.85 -11.90 -22.06
C VAL A 89 -13.51 -11.30 -22.46
N ALA A 90 -12.63 -12.04 -23.17
CA ALA A 90 -11.38 -11.51 -23.69
C ALA A 90 -11.62 -10.35 -24.68
N GLY A 91 -12.57 -10.51 -25.62
CA GLY A 91 -12.94 -9.46 -26.57
C GLY A 91 -13.50 -8.20 -25.88
N MET A 92 -14.34 -8.36 -24.84
CA MET A 92 -14.82 -7.22 -24.04
C MET A 92 -13.74 -6.60 -23.14
N ALA A 93 -12.76 -7.38 -22.65
CA ALA A 93 -11.61 -6.87 -21.90
C ALA A 93 -10.69 -6.02 -22.79
N LEU A 94 -10.41 -6.46 -24.02
CA LEU A 94 -9.66 -5.69 -25.00
C LEU A 94 -10.42 -4.41 -25.42
N GLY A 95 -11.74 -4.52 -25.66
CA GLY A 95 -12.60 -3.37 -25.95
C GLY A 95 -12.71 -2.35 -24.80
N THR A 96 -12.45 -2.75 -23.55
CA THR A 96 -12.41 -1.84 -22.39
C THR A 96 -11.00 -1.32 -22.08
N ALA A 97 -9.93 -1.94 -22.58
CA ALA A 97 -8.58 -1.38 -22.53
C ALA A 97 -8.50 -0.03 -23.29
N ALA A 98 -9.20 0.10 -24.43
CA ALA A 98 -9.34 1.37 -25.17
C ALA A 98 -10.08 2.48 -24.38
N ILE A 99 -10.78 2.14 -23.29
CA ILE A 99 -11.41 3.11 -22.38
C ILE A 99 -10.43 3.52 -21.26
N ALA A 100 -9.48 2.66 -20.87
CA ALA A 100 -8.43 2.99 -19.91
C ALA A 100 -7.46 4.05 -20.45
N GLU A 101 -7.34 4.20 -21.77
CA GLU A 101 -6.60 5.29 -22.43
C GLU A 101 -7.37 6.63 -22.38
N THR A 102 -7.88 7.04 -21.21
CA THR A 102 -8.59 8.32 -20.99
C THR A 102 -7.86 9.30 -20.07
N GLU A 103 -6.70 8.93 -19.53
CA GLU A 103 -5.79 9.84 -18.79
C GLU A 103 -4.84 10.56 -19.77
N GLY A 104 -5.40 11.44 -20.61
CA GLY A 104 -4.64 12.31 -21.52
C GLY A 104 -5.53 13.09 -22.52
N PRO A 105 -5.09 14.26 -23.02
CA PRO A 105 -5.82 15.00 -24.06
C PRO A 105 -5.81 14.23 -25.38
N LYS A 106 -6.98 14.07 -26.01
CA LYS A 106 -7.14 13.28 -27.24
C LYS A 106 -7.12 14.13 -28.51
N ASP A 107 -6.23 13.78 -29.43
CA ASP A 107 -6.24 14.24 -30.82
C ASP A 107 -7.39 13.53 -31.60
N PRO A 108 -8.29 14.27 -32.29
CA PRO A 108 -9.43 13.69 -33.00
C PRO A 108 -9.11 13.10 -34.39
N SER A 109 -7.85 13.02 -34.82
CA SER A 109 -7.48 12.75 -36.24
C SER A 109 -7.33 11.29 -36.67
N LYS A 110 -7.48 10.28 -35.80
CA LYS A 110 -7.16 8.86 -36.12
C LYS A 110 -8.36 7.97 -36.45
N SER A 111 -8.14 7.07 -37.41
CA SER A 111 -9.04 6.00 -37.88
C SER A 111 -9.16 4.81 -36.91
N PRO A 112 -10.18 3.93 -37.03
CA PRO A 112 -10.36 2.81 -36.10
C PRO A 112 -9.22 1.78 -36.20
N PRO A 113 -8.77 1.19 -35.08
CA PRO A 113 -7.56 0.36 -35.04
C PRO A 113 -7.79 -1.08 -35.49
N THR A 114 -6.83 -1.60 -36.28
CA THR A 114 -6.42 -3.01 -36.22
C THR A 114 -5.74 -3.27 -34.88
N MET A 115 -5.77 -4.51 -34.36
CA MET A 115 -4.97 -4.86 -33.17
C MET A 115 -3.49 -4.59 -33.42
N ASP A 116 -2.86 -3.92 -32.45
CA ASP A 116 -1.42 -3.71 -32.42
C ASP A 116 -0.65 -4.97 -31.95
N GLU A 117 0.66 -4.98 -32.18
CA GLU A 117 1.54 -6.10 -31.86
C GLU A 117 1.60 -6.41 -30.35
N GLU A 118 1.45 -5.41 -29.47
CA GLU A 118 1.46 -5.63 -28.03
C GLU A 118 0.13 -6.26 -27.57
N SER A 119 -1.00 -5.83 -28.12
CA SER A 119 -2.30 -6.48 -27.94
C SER A 119 -2.29 -7.93 -28.44
N GLN A 120 -1.63 -8.21 -29.56
CA GLN A 120 -1.44 -9.58 -30.06
C GLN A 120 -0.51 -10.40 -29.15
N SER A 121 0.58 -9.80 -28.64
CA SER A 121 1.48 -10.42 -27.68
C SER A 121 0.78 -10.78 -26.36
N VAL A 122 -0.07 -9.89 -25.83
CA VAL A 122 -0.88 -10.15 -24.64
C VAL A 122 -1.93 -11.24 -24.90
N PHE A 123 -2.55 -11.27 -26.09
CA PHE A 123 -3.44 -12.37 -26.49
C PHE A 123 -2.70 -13.71 -26.52
N ASP A 124 -1.50 -13.75 -27.08
CA ASP A 124 -0.66 -14.95 -27.14
C ASP A 124 -0.20 -15.43 -25.76
N GLU A 125 0.21 -14.52 -24.86
CA GLU A 125 0.49 -14.84 -23.46
C GLU A 125 -0.74 -15.43 -22.74
N VAL A 126 -1.93 -14.86 -22.98
CA VAL A 126 -3.19 -15.35 -22.43
C VAL A 126 -3.53 -16.74 -22.97
N MET A 127 -3.39 -16.98 -24.27
CA MET A 127 -3.64 -18.30 -24.87
C MET A 127 -2.64 -19.35 -24.38
N ASN A 128 -1.38 -18.98 -24.14
CA ASN A 128 -0.39 -19.83 -23.50
C ASN A 128 -0.75 -20.12 -22.02
N PHE A 129 -1.16 -19.11 -21.25
CA PHE A 129 -1.61 -19.27 -19.86
C PHE A 129 -2.85 -20.17 -19.72
N LEU A 130 -3.76 -20.13 -20.69
CA LEU A 130 -4.93 -21.01 -20.77
C LEU A 130 -4.63 -22.40 -21.34
N GLY A 131 -3.40 -22.67 -21.80
CA GLY A 131 -3.00 -23.95 -22.39
C GLY A 131 -3.57 -24.21 -23.79
N LEU A 132 -3.84 -23.16 -24.57
CA LEU A 132 -4.61 -23.21 -25.82
C LEU A 132 -3.77 -23.05 -27.11
N LYS A 133 -2.47 -22.81 -27.03
CA LYS A 133 -1.57 -22.95 -28.18
C LYS A 133 -0.98 -24.36 -28.27
N SER A 134 -1.09 -24.99 -29.44
CA SER A 134 -0.22 -26.09 -29.84
C SER A 134 1.18 -25.56 -30.17
N PHE A 135 2.21 -26.36 -29.90
CA PHE A 135 3.59 -26.04 -30.33
C PHE A 135 3.69 -26.10 -31.87
N GLU A 136 3.76 -24.93 -32.52
CA GLU A 136 4.39 -24.80 -33.83
C GLU A 136 5.75 -24.13 -33.66
N SER A 137 6.82 -24.87 -33.93
CA SER A 137 8.17 -24.34 -34.06
C SER A 137 8.35 -23.78 -35.46
N LYS A 138 8.73 -22.51 -35.60
CA LYS A 138 9.24 -21.95 -36.85
C LYS A 138 10.30 -20.88 -36.61
N ASN A 139 11.31 -20.90 -37.46
CA ASN A 139 12.38 -19.92 -37.51
C ASN A 139 11.83 -18.60 -38.06
N GLY A 140 12.39 -17.47 -37.63
CA GLY A 140 12.27 -16.20 -38.35
C GLY A 140 13.42 -16.05 -39.34
N GLU A 141 13.12 -15.53 -40.53
CA GLU A 141 14.08 -14.85 -41.39
C GLU A 141 13.77 -13.36 -41.28
N ASP A 142 14.80 -12.51 -41.12
CA ASP A 142 14.63 -11.07 -41.00
C ASP A 142 14.30 -10.41 -42.35
N THR A 143 13.53 -9.32 -42.30
CA THR A 143 13.41 -8.36 -43.41
C THR A 143 13.42 -6.94 -42.86
N ASP A 144 14.42 -6.15 -43.25
CA ASP A 144 14.58 -4.75 -42.88
C ASP A 144 13.37 -3.87 -43.25
N SER A 145 13.17 -2.79 -42.47
CA SER A 145 12.61 -1.56 -43.03
C SER A 145 13.27 -0.32 -42.42
N ASN A 146 13.89 0.50 -43.28
CA ASN A 146 14.51 1.77 -42.90
C ASN A 146 13.43 2.84 -42.65
N ALA A 147 13.66 3.68 -41.63
CA ALA A 147 13.02 4.99 -41.49
C ALA A 147 14.09 6.04 -41.16
N THR A 148 14.11 7.14 -41.90
CA THR A 148 15.24 8.10 -41.91
C THR A 148 15.15 9.17 -40.82
N THR A 149 16.33 9.66 -40.44
CA THR A 149 16.59 10.83 -39.59
C THR A 149 16.00 12.13 -40.16
N ASN A 150 15.85 13.12 -39.28
CA ASN A 150 15.97 14.54 -39.60
C ASN A 150 16.43 15.29 -38.34
N ASP A 151 17.62 15.86 -38.39
CA ASP A 151 18.17 16.73 -37.35
C ASP A 151 17.72 18.18 -37.54
N THR A 152 17.72 18.96 -36.47
CA THR A 152 17.80 20.43 -36.52
C THR A 152 18.56 20.93 -35.30
N ASP A 153 19.72 21.54 -35.52
CA ASP A 153 20.57 22.11 -34.46
C ASP A 153 19.99 23.41 -33.88
N HIS A 154 20.30 23.68 -32.61
CA HIS A 154 20.37 25.04 -32.08
C HIS A 154 21.46 25.14 -31.01
N GLU A 155 22.48 25.95 -31.29
CA GLU A 155 23.56 26.30 -30.36
C GLU A 155 23.07 27.30 -29.30
N HIS A 156 23.59 27.20 -28.07
CA HIS A 156 23.72 28.36 -27.17
C HIS A 156 24.77 28.09 -26.06
N GLU A 157 25.80 28.93 -26.00
CA GLU A 157 26.76 28.98 -24.88
C GLU A 157 26.19 29.78 -23.69
N GLY A 158 26.80 29.68 -22.49
CA GLY A 158 26.72 30.78 -21.51
C GLY A 158 26.48 30.47 -20.02
N THR A 159 27.19 29.50 -19.44
CA THR A 159 27.61 29.49 -18.00
C THR A 159 26.68 30.05 -16.90
N SER A 160 26.21 29.18 -16.00
CA SER A 160 26.24 29.45 -14.55
C SER A 160 26.33 28.14 -13.76
N GLN A 161 27.18 28.10 -12.73
CA GLN A 161 27.28 26.99 -11.80
C GLN A 161 26.36 27.27 -10.61
N ASP A 162 25.28 26.52 -10.46
CA ASP A 162 24.39 26.60 -9.29
C ASP A 162 24.43 25.32 -8.43
N VAL A 163 24.38 25.51 -7.11
CA VAL A 163 24.74 24.47 -6.14
C VAL A 163 23.50 23.80 -5.55
N MET A 164 23.04 22.71 -6.19
CA MET A 164 22.11 21.74 -5.58
C MET A 164 22.52 20.30 -5.90
N GLY A 165 23.53 19.81 -5.18
CA GLY A 165 24.02 18.43 -5.26
C GLY A 165 23.87 17.67 -3.93
N THR A 166 23.90 16.34 -4.02
CA THR A 166 23.69 15.35 -2.94
C THR A 166 22.27 15.30 -2.36
N GLY A 167 21.57 14.20 -2.62
CA GLY A 167 20.42 13.80 -1.82
C GLY A 167 20.83 13.32 -0.42
N PRO A 168 19.89 13.09 0.51
CA PRO A 168 20.16 12.82 1.92
C PRO A 168 20.81 11.46 2.26
N GLY A 169 21.17 10.66 1.26
CA GLY A 169 21.97 9.44 1.43
C GLY A 169 23.47 9.74 1.36
N LYS A 170 24.32 8.80 1.78
CA LYS A 170 25.74 8.89 1.42
C LYS A 170 25.88 8.79 -0.12
N PRO A 171 26.72 9.60 -0.77
CA PRO A 171 27.06 9.40 -2.18
C PRO A 171 27.58 7.98 -2.41
N VAL A 172 27.04 7.31 -3.43
CA VAL A 172 27.49 5.96 -3.82
C VAL A 172 28.75 6.11 -4.66
N GLN A 173 29.91 5.99 -4.02
CA GLN A 173 31.21 5.96 -4.70
C GLN A 173 31.59 4.51 -5.01
N VAL A 174 31.88 4.19 -6.26
CA VAL A 174 32.19 2.83 -6.69
C VAL A 174 33.69 2.56 -6.53
N PRO A 175 34.12 1.57 -5.71
CA PRO A 175 35.53 1.29 -5.50
C PRO A 175 36.13 0.57 -6.71
N LEU A 176 36.77 1.33 -7.60
CA LEU A 176 37.60 0.82 -8.68
C LEU A 176 39.07 1.18 -8.41
N ASP A 177 39.97 0.23 -8.64
CA ASP A 177 41.40 0.49 -8.55
C ASP A 177 41.92 1.23 -9.81
N ALA A 178 43.09 1.85 -9.68
CA ALA A 178 43.67 2.68 -10.74
C ALA A 178 44.15 1.87 -11.96
N GLU A 179 44.48 0.58 -11.80
CA GLU A 179 44.92 -0.29 -12.90
C GLU A 179 43.71 -0.64 -13.77
N THR A 180 42.64 -1.15 -13.16
CA THR A 180 41.33 -1.37 -13.78
C THR A 180 40.82 -0.12 -14.49
N LEU A 181 40.77 1.03 -13.79
CA LEU A 181 40.30 2.29 -14.36
C LEU A 181 41.13 2.74 -15.58
N SER A 182 42.43 2.47 -15.58
CA SER A 182 43.30 2.75 -16.73
C SER A 182 42.99 1.83 -17.92
N SER A 183 42.74 0.53 -17.67
CA SER A 183 42.50 -0.48 -18.72
C SER A 183 41.11 -0.43 -19.35
N LEU A 184 40.10 0.15 -18.68
CA LEU A 184 38.73 0.22 -19.21
C LEU A 184 38.69 0.94 -20.59
N PRO A 185 38.07 0.35 -21.64
CA PRO A 185 37.95 0.98 -22.95
C PRO A 185 37.02 2.20 -22.91
N THR A 186 37.25 3.16 -23.80
CA THR A 186 36.33 4.29 -23.97
C THR A 186 35.14 3.87 -24.85
N ILE A 187 33.93 3.93 -24.28
CA ILE A 187 32.66 3.59 -24.93
C ILE A 187 31.91 4.90 -25.23
N PRO A 188 31.37 5.11 -26.45
CA PRO A 188 30.60 6.31 -26.76
C PRO A 188 29.17 6.24 -26.19
N LEU A 189 28.57 7.39 -25.88
CA LEU A 189 27.22 7.51 -25.33
C LEU A 189 26.12 6.87 -26.20
N SER A 190 26.37 6.70 -27.50
CA SER A 190 25.49 5.94 -28.41
C SER A 190 25.42 4.46 -28.05
N GLN A 191 26.55 3.81 -27.71
CA GLN A 191 26.59 2.41 -27.27
C GLN A 191 25.94 2.22 -25.89
N LEU A 192 26.06 3.20 -24.98
CA LEU A 192 25.30 3.19 -23.73
C LEU A 192 23.78 3.27 -24.00
N SER A 193 23.35 4.11 -24.94
CA SER A 193 21.93 4.36 -25.22
C SER A 193 21.27 3.25 -26.07
N ASN A 194 22.03 2.64 -26.98
CA ASN A 194 21.59 1.58 -27.90
C ASN A 194 22.77 0.61 -28.16
N PRO A 195 22.95 -0.40 -27.29
CA PRO A 195 24.09 -1.32 -27.36
C PRO A 195 24.12 -2.17 -28.63
N THR A 196 25.29 -2.24 -29.28
CA THR A 196 25.52 -2.98 -30.54
C THR A 196 26.91 -3.62 -30.55
N GLY A 197 27.18 -4.50 -31.53
CA GLY A 197 28.46 -5.21 -31.62
C GLY A 197 28.66 -6.16 -30.44
N GLU A 198 29.78 -6.05 -29.72
CA GLU A 198 30.06 -6.88 -28.53
C GLU A 198 29.10 -6.64 -27.36
N TYR A 199 28.45 -5.47 -27.32
CA TYR A 199 27.44 -5.10 -26.32
C TYR A 199 25.99 -5.37 -26.79
N ALA A 200 25.78 -6.03 -27.93
CA ALA A 200 24.44 -6.41 -28.36
C ALA A 200 23.68 -7.18 -27.25
N ASP A 201 22.39 -6.90 -27.11
CA ASP A 201 21.49 -7.40 -26.07
C ASP A 201 21.88 -7.10 -24.60
N ARG A 202 22.94 -6.32 -24.34
CA ARG A 202 23.33 -5.94 -22.97
C ARG A 202 22.46 -4.82 -22.40
N MET A 203 22.30 -4.84 -21.09
CA MET A 203 21.73 -3.75 -20.30
C MET A 203 22.89 -2.92 -19.71
N LEU A 204 23.22 -1.79 -20.31
CA LEU A 204 24.31 -0.92 -19.87
C LEU A 204 23.79 0.28 -19.05
N VAL A 205 24.54 0.70 -18.05
CA VAL A 205 24.27 1.91 -17.24
C VAL A 205 25.57 2.66 -16.97
N SER A 206 25.49 3.97 -16.73
CA SER A 206 26.65 4.79 -16.37
C SER A 206 26.58 5.26 -14.91
N HIS A 207 27.73 5.51 -14.29
CA HIS A 207 27.84 6.25 -13.02
C HIS A 207 29.26 6.80 -12.86
N GLU A 208 29.37 8.07 -12.47
CA GLU A 208 30.67 8.78 -12.31
C GLU A 208 31.57 8.66 -13.58
N GLY A 209 30.95 8.60 -14.76
CA GLY A 209 31.63 8.46 -16.06
C GLY A 209 32.04 7.04 -16.45
N ILE A 210 31.85 6.05 -15.57
CA ILE A 210 32.12 4.63 -15.83
C ILE A 210 30.88 3.95 -16.40
N VAL A 211 31.05 2.99 -17.30
CA VAL A 211 29.98 2.17 -17.90
C VAL A 211 30.00 0.76 -17.31
N TYR A 212 28.83 0.26 -16.93
CA TYR A 212 28.63 -1.02 -16.25
C TYR A 212 27.62 -1.90 -16.99
N ASP A 213 27.91 -3.20 -17.13
CA ASP A 213 26.98 -4.19 -17.66
C ASP A 213 26.19 -4.85 -16.50
N ILE A 214 24.91 -4.52 -16.41
CA ILE A 214 24.01 -5.03 -15.36
C ILE A 214 23.11 -6.18 -15.84
N THR A 215 23.35 -6.74 -17.03
CA THR A 215 22.46 -7.72 -17.71
C THR A 215 22.05 -8.90 -16.83
N GLU A 216 22.99 -9.51 -16.11
CA GLU A 216 22.68 -10.58 -15.15
C GLU A 216 22.05 -10.04 -13.85
N PHE A 217 22.55 -8.90 -13.37
CA PHE A 217 22.16 -8.31 -12.09
C PHE A 217 20.69 -7.84 -12.05
N ILE A 218 20.04 -7.54 -13.17
CA ILE A 218 18.60 -7.20 -13.19
C ILE A 218 17.72 -8.29 -12.54
N ASN A 219 18.12 -9.55 -12.67
CA ASN A 219 17.42 -10.71 -12.12
C ASN A 219 17.72 -10.92 -10.61
N HIS A 220 18.71 -10.20 -10.08
CA HIS A 220 19.19 -10.26 -8.70
C HIS A 220 19.06 -8.93 -7.94
N HIS A 221 18.59 -7.86 -8.58
CA HIS A 221 18.39 -6.54 -7.98
C HIS A 221 17.39 -6.60 -6.80
N PRO A 222 17.69 -6.02 -5.61
CA PRO A 222 16.79 -6.03 -4.46
C PRO A 222 15.43 -5.37 -4.71
N GLY A 223 15.40 -4.30 -5.51
CA GLY A 223 14.18 -3.58 -5.87
C GLY A 223 13.36 -4.25 -6.97
N GLY A 224 13.68 -5.49 -7.38
CA GLY A 224 13.02 -6.19 -8.47
C GLY A 224 13.48 -5.74 -9.86
N LYS A 225 13.17 -6.57 -10.87
CA LYS A 225 13.58 -6.39 -12.26
C LYS A 225 12.95 -5.16 -12.94
N ASP A 226 11.65 -4.95 -12.75
CA ASP A 226 10.88 -3.89 -13.44
C ASP A 226 11.34 -2.46 -13.11
N LEU A 227 11.96 -2.24 -11.94
CA LEU A 227 12.49 -0.92 -11.57
C LEU A 227 13.87 -0.68 -12.20
N ILE A 228 14.80 -1.63 -12.08
CA ILE A 228 16.16 -1.46 -12.64
C ILE A 228 16.17 -1.41 -14.17
N LEU A 229 15.20 -2.06 -14.84
CA LEU A 229 14.99 -1.93 -16.28
C LEU A 229 14.65 -0.49 -16.74
N THR A 230 14.21 0.41 -15.85
CA THR A 230 14.01 1.82 -16.21
C THR A 230 15.32 2.58 -16.38
N ALA A 231 16.41 2.11 -15.77
CA ALA A 231 17.73 2.76 -15.80
C ALA A 231 18.58 2.42 -17.04
N ASN A 232 18.16 1.45 -17.89
CA ASN A 232 18.97 1.02 -19.03
C ASN A 232 19.32 2.17 -19.98
N GLY A 233 20.60 2.40 -20.22
CA GLY A 233 21.14 3.51 -21.02
C GLY A 233 21.05 4.89 -20.37
N LEU A 234 21.00 4.97 -19.04
CA LEU A 234 20.99 6.21 -18.24
C LEU A 234 22.11 6.21 -17.19
N ASP A 235 22.31 7.37 -16.54
CA ASP A 235 23.25 7.55 -15.43
C ASP A 235 22.58 7.28 -14.06
N LEU A 236 23.26 6.54 -13.18
CA LEU A 236 22.72 6.12 -11.89
C LEU A 236 22.68 7.23 -10.83
N SER A 237 23.31 8.40 -11.03
CA SER A 237 23.30 9.51 -10.06
C SER A 237 21.89 9.90 -9.65
N HIS A 238 20.96 9.98 -10.61
CA HIS A 238 19.55 10.27 -10.33
C HIS A 238 18.93 9.21 -9.42
N PHE A 239 19.14 7.93 -9.75
CA PHE A 239 18.58 6.79 -9.03
C PHE A 239 19.18 6.63 -7.63
N PHE A 240 20.48 6.88 -7.43
CA PHE A 240 21.13 6.81 -6.12
C PHE A 240 20.76 7.97 -5.20
N ASN A 241 20.61 9.19 -5.73
CA ASN A 241 20.11 10.34 -4.95
C ASN A 241 18.64 10.13 -4.50
N ASN A 242 17.80 9.55 -5.37
CA ASN A 242 16.37 9.39 -5.12
C ASN A 242 16.02 8.13 -4.31
N TYR A 243 16.70 7.00 -4.56
CA TYR A 243 16.57 5.76 -3.80
C TYR A 243 17.77 5.60 -2.85
N THR A 244 17.82 6.40 -1.78
CA THR A 244 18.98 6.50 -0.87
C THR A 244 19.35 5.20 -0.14
N VAL A 245 18.51 4.17 -0.20
CA VAL A 245 18.83 2.79 0.25
C VAL A 245 20.13 2.26 -0.39
N HIS A 246 20.50 2.75 -1.58
CA HIS A 246 21.77 2.41 -2.22
C HIS A 246 23.00 2.97 -1.50
N GLY A 247 22.84 4.05 -0.73
CA GLY A 247 23.87 4.65 0.13
C GLY A 247 23.71 4.34 1.62
N GLU A 248 22.73 3.50 2.01
CA GLU A 248 22.59 3.00 3.40
C GLU A 248 23.65 1.93 3.74
N SER A 249 24.35 1.34 2.75
CA SER A 249 25.46 0.39 2.94
C SER A 249 26.37 0.33 1.70
N ASP A 250 27.59 -0.22 1.84
CA ASP A 250 28.56 -0.29 0.74
C ASP A 250 28.24 -1.41 -0.29
N LYS A 251 27.28 -2.31 0.02
CA LYS A 251 26.93 -3.47 -0.82
C LYS A 251 26.64 -3.10 -2.29
N PRO A 252 25.87 -2.05 -2.62
CA PRO A 252 25.54 -1.72 -4.01
C PRO A 252 26.74 -1.19 -4.80
N ALA A 253 27.64 -0.44 -4.15
CA ALA A 253 28.89 0.00 -4.74
C ALA A 253 29.82 -1.19 -5.03
N GLN A 254 29.92 -2.16 -4.10
CA GLN A 254 30.71 -3.38 -4.25
C GLN A 254 30.14 -4.32 -5.33
N TRP A 255 28.82 -4.42 -5.47
CA TRP A 255 28.22 -5.14 -6.60
C TRP A 255 28.54 -4.45 -7.92
N LEU A 256 28.39 -3.12 -7.99
CA LEU A 256 28.60 -2.34 -9.21
C LEU A 256 30.07 -2.33 -9.66
N SER A 257 31.04 -2.30 -8.74
CA SER A 257 32.47 -2.34 -9.10
C SER A 257 32.86 -3.58 -9.91
N SER A 258 32.24 -4.73 -9.62
CA SER A 258 32.47 -5.98 -10.36
C SER A 258 31.83 -6.05 -11.75
N MET A 259 31.06 -5.02 -12.13
CA MET A 259 30.31 -4.95 -13.39
C MET A 259 30.84 -3.89 -14.38
N ALA A 260 31.97 -3.24 -14.08
CA ALA A 260 32.56 -2.21 -14.95
C ALA A 260 33.09 -2.81 -16.26
N VAL A 261 32.67 -2.24 -17.40
CA VAL A 261 33.04 -2.71 -18.76
C VAL A 261 33.69 -1.63 -19.63
N GLY A 262 33.53 -0.34 -19.29
CA GLY A 262 34.19 0.75 -19.99
C GLY A 262 34.05 2.09 -19.30
N LYS A 263 34.42 3.17 -19.98
CA LYS A 263 34.26 4.55 -19.51
C LYS A 263 33.79 5.47 -20.64
N LEU A 264 33.05 6.51 -20.31
CA LEU A 264 32.65 7.57 -21.25
C LEU A 264 33.80 8.58 -21.40
N SER A 265 33.74 9.46 -22.40
CA SER A 265 34.51 10.72 -22.36
C SER A 265 33.91 11.66 -21.29
N GLU A 266 34.64 12.70 -20.87
CA GLU A 266 34.10 13.68 -19.90
C GLU A 266 32.84 14.38 -20.45
N GLU A 267 32.83 14.69 -21.75
CA GLU A 267 31.65 15.21 -22.47
C GLU A 267 30.48 14.21 -22.49
N ASP A 268 30.74 12.93 -22.79
CA ASP A 268 29.68 11.90 -22.81
C ASP A 268 29.16 11.58 -21.41
N ALA A 269 30.00 11.64 -20.38
CA ALA A 269 29.61 11.48 -18.98
C ALA A 269 28.66 12.61 -18.55
N GLN A 270 29.00 13.86 -18.87
CA GLN A 270 28.14 15.00 -18.57
C GLN A 270 26.82 14.93 -19.35
N ARG A 271 26.85 14.62 -20.66
CA ARG A 271 25.65 14.42 -21.48
C ARG A 271 24.78 13.25 -21.01
N SER A 272 25.37 12.16 -20.51
CA SER A 272 24.64 11.02 -19.94
C SER A 272 23.86 11.42 -18.67
N LYS A 273 24.51 12.21 -17.81
CA LYS A 273 23.95 12.74 -16.56
C LYS A 273 22.81 13.73 -16.82
N GLU A 274 23.03 14.69 -17.71
CA GLU A 274 22.02 15.71 -18.10
C GLU A 274 20.76 15.10 -18.73
N ARG A 275 20.91 14.01 -19.51
CA ARG A 275 19.78 13.27 -20.09
C ARG A 275 18.96 12.49 -19.05
N THR A 276 19.44 12.36 -17.81
CA THR A 276 18.80 11.53 -16.77
C THR A 276 18.06 12.37 -15.72
N THR A 277 16.80 12.71 -16.04
CA THR A 277 15.88 13.48 -15.17
C THR A 277 14.74 12.61 -14.61
N ALA A 278 14.00 13.05 -13.58
CA ALA A 278 12.82 12.30 -13.14
C ALA A 278 11.79 12.15 -14.25
N LYS A 279 11.62 13.16 -15.11
CA LYS A 279 10.67 13.09 -16.22
C LYS A 279 10.95 11.86 -17.10
N VAL A 280 12.21 11.66 -17.49
CA VAL A 280 12.64 10.49 -18.28
C VAL A 280 12.44 9.18 -17.51
N HIS A 281 12.75 9.15 -16.20
CA HIS A 281 12.54 7.98 -15.34
C HIS A 281 11.04 7.64 -15.18
N VAL A 282 10.16 8.63 -14.98
CA VAL A 282 8.69 8.50 -14.89
C VAL A 282 8.12 8.00 -16.20
N GLU A 283 8.46 8.62 -17.33
CA GLU A 283 7.97 8.23 -18.65
C GLU A 283 8.33 6.76 -18.95
N ARG A 284 9.59 6.36 -18.70
CA ARG A 284 10.05 4.97 -18.80
C ARG A 284 9.34 4.02 -17.83
N ARG A 285 9.12 4.44 -16.58
CA ARG A 285 8.40 3.64 -15.58
C ARG A 285 6.93 3.43 -15.95
N HIS A 286 6.29 4.44 -16.55
CA HIS A 286 4.92 4.36 -17.04
C HIS A 286 4.75 3.41 -18.24
N VAL A 287 5.75 3.22 -19.10
CA VAL A 287 5.74 2.17 -20.14
C VAL A 287 5.55 0.78 -19.50
N TRP A 288 6.38 0.44 -18.51
CA TRP A 288 6.29 -0.84 -17.79
C TRP A 288 4.97 -1.00 -17.03
N LEU A 289 4.49 0.06 -16.36
CA LEU A 289 3.19 0.05 -15.70
C LEU A 289 2.03 -0.14 -16.70
N ASN A 290 2.05 0.50 -17.87
CA ASN A 290 0.98 0.37 -18.86
C ASN A 290 0.92 -1.04 -19.46
N LYS A 291 2.07 -1.69 -19.70
CA LYS A 291 2.12 -3.11 -20.09
C LYS A 291 1.56 -4.04 -19.01
N ALA A 292 1.83 -3.76 -17.73
CA ALA A 292 1.23 -4.50 -16.61
C ALA A 292 -0.29 -4.24 -16.49
N ARG A 293 -0.74 -2.99 -16.68
CA ARG A 293 -2.17 -2.59 -16.66
C ARG A 293 -2.98 -3.31 -17.75
N ARG A 294 -2.44 -3.45 -18.97
CA ARG A 294 -3.09 -4.23 -20.05
C ARG A 294 -3.30 -5.70 -19.65
N ARG A 295 -2.30 -6.34 -19.04
CA ARG A 295 -2.41 -7.72 -18.53
C ARG A 295 -3.38 -7.85 -17.35
N ILE A 296 -3.35 -6.95 -16.35
CA ILE A 296 -4.22 -7.09 -15.15
C ILE A 296 -5.70 -6.88 -15.47
N VAL A 297 -6.06 -6.08 -16.48
CA VAL A 297 -7.47 -5.93 -16.93
C VAL A 297 -8.04 -7.28 -17.36
N PHE A 298 -7.29 -8.10 -18.10
CA PHE A 298 -7.71 -9.46 -18.45
C PHE A 298 -7.85 -10.38 -17.22
N VAL A 299 -6.89 -10.32 -16.29
CA VAL A 299 -6.95 -11.13 -15.05
C VAL A 299 -8.13 -10.72 -14.17
N ALA A 300 -8.43 -9.43 -14.06
CA ALA A 300 -9.58 -8.90 -13.33
C ALA A 300 -10.91 -9.25 -14.01
N ALA A 301 -10.99 -9.17 -15.34
CA ALA A 301 -12.18 -9.56 -16.12
C ALA A 301 -12.49 -11.06 -16.00
N THR A 302 -11.47 -11.92 -15.92
CA THR A 302 -11.65 -13.37 -15.73
C THR A 302 -11.82 -13.81 -14.26
N LEU A 303 -11.57 -12.91 -13.29
CA LEU A 303 -11.69 -13.21 -11.85
C LEU A 303 -13.04 -13.84 -11.43
N PRO A 304 -14.22 -13.42 -11.91
CA PRO A 304 -15.50 -14.04 -11.54
C PRO A 304 -15.61 -15.50 -12.01
N LEU A 305 -15.08 -15.82 -13.20
CA LEU A 305 -15.02 -17.19 -13.72
C LEU A 305 -14.12 -18.05 -12.83
N TRP A 306 -12.91 -17.58 -12.53
CA TRP A 306 -11.97 -18.30 -11.67
C TRP A 306 -12.50 -18.51 -10.25
N MET A 307 -13.18 -17.51 -9.66
CA MET A 307 -13.85 -17.68 -8.36
C MET A 307 -14.98 -18.72 -8.42
N THR A 308 -15.72 -18.80 -9.53
CA THR A 308 -16.76 -19.81 -9.74
C THR A 308 -16.18 -21.22 -9.85
N VAL A 309 -15.16 -21.41 -10.70
CA VAL A 309 -14.42 -22.69 -10.84
C VAL A 309 -13.81 -23.12 -9.51
N ARG A 310 -13.13 -22.21 -8.81
CA ARG A 310 -12.55 -22.44 -7.47
C ARG A 310 -13.59 -22.88 -6.45
N THR A 311 -14.79 -22.32 -6.50
CA THR A 311 -15.91 -22.70 -5.62
C THR A 311 -16.43 -24.10 -5.96
N ALA A 312 -16.56 -24.44 -7.25
CA ALA A 312 -16.92 -25.80 -7.68
C ALA A 312 -15.89 -26.85 -7.23
N VAL A 313 -14.59 -26.58 -7.38
CA VAL A 313 -13.52 -27.48 -6.91
C VAL A 313 -13.54 -27.64 -5.39
N ARG A 314 -13.83 -26.57 -4.61
CA ARG A 314 -14.02 -26.69 -3.16
C ARG A 314 -15.23 -27.54 -2.78
N MET A 315 -16.34 -27.44 -3.51
CA MET A 315 -17.51 -28.31 -3.28
C MET A 315 -17.20 -29.78 -3.59
N VAL A 316 -16.46 -30.08 -4.66
CA VAL A 316 -16.01 -31.44 -4.96
C VAL A 316 -15.03 -31.94 -3.88
N GLY A 317 -14.09 -31.11 -3.43
CA GLY A 317 -13.14 -31.45 -2.37
C GLY A 317 -13.78 -31.69 -1.00
N TRP A 318 -14.94 -31.08 -0.72
CA TRP A 318 -15.73 -31.34 0.47
C TRP A 318 -16.39 -32.74 0.45
N VAL A 319 -16.80 -33.23 -0.72
CA VAL A 319 -17.34 -34.59 -0.90
C VAL A 319 -16.23 -35.65 -1.04
N SER A 320 -15.14 -35.32 -1.75
CA SER A 320 -13.98 -36.19 -1.96
C SER A 320 -12.71 -35.34 -2.04
N ASN A 321 -11.99 -35.25 -0.91
CA ASN A 321 -10.77 -34.45 -0.78
C ASN A 321 -9.71 -34.84 -1.83
N SER A 322 -9.55 -36.13 -2.14
CA SER A 322 -8.60 -36.60 -3.16
C SER A 322 -8.97 -36.11 -4.57
N LEU A 323 -10.26 -36.13 -4.94
CA LEU A 323 -10.72 -35.63 -6.24
C LEU A 323 -10.64 -34.09 -6.30
N GLY A 324 -10.99 -33.40 -5.21
CA GLY A 324 -10.84 -31.95 -5.11
C GLY A 324 -9.38 -31.48 -5.23
N ARG A 325 -8.43 -32.21 -4.63
CA ARG A 325 -6.98 -31.97 -4.79
C ARG A 325 -6.50 -32.21 -6.22
N TRP A 326 -6.96 -33.27 -6.87
CA TRP A 326 -6.64 -33.55 -8.28
C TRP A 326 -7.18 -32.45 -9.22
N LEU A 327 -8.43 -32.02 -9.04
CA LEU A 327 -8.99 -30.89 -9.79
C LEU A 327 -8.26 -29.57 -9.49
N ALA A 328 -7.84 -29.33 -8.24
CA ALA A 328 -7.07 -28.16 -7.82
C ALA A 328 -5.60 -28.15 -8.29
N TYR A 329 -5.11 -29.27 -8.84
CA TYR A 329 -3.83 -29.38 -9.53
C TYR A 329 -3.95 -29.07 -11.04
N LEU A 330 -5.10 -29.38 -11.65
CA LEU A 330 -5.34 -29.17 -13.09
C LEU A 330 -5.64 -27.72 -13.47
N ILE A 331 -6.04 -26.86 -12.54
CA ILE A 331 -6.36 -25.45 -12.83
C ILE A 331 -5.19 -24.51 -12.48
N PRO A 332 -4.98 -23.41 -13.23
CA PRO A 332 -3.84 -22.52 -13.00
C PRO A 332 -3.93 -21.70 -11.71
N VAL A 333 -5.12 -21.60 -11.10
CA VAL A 333 -5.41 -20.73 -9.94
C VAL A 333 -5.43 -21.50 -8.63
N ALA A 334 -5.02 -20.85 -7.54
CA ALA A 334 -4.95 -21.43 -6.21
C ALA A 334 -6.35 -21.76 -5.63
N VAL A 335 -6.49 -22.93 -5.02
CA VAL A 335 -7.69 -23.38 -4.29
C VAL A 335 -7.32 -23.59 -2.81
N PRO A 336 -7.77 -22.73 -1.88
CA PRO A 336 -7.44 -22.85 -0.47
C PRO A 336 -7.81 -24.22 0.11
N GLY A 337 -6.87 -24.86 0.81
CA GLY A 337 -7.02 -26.20 1.38
C GLY A 337 -6.85 -27.39 0.41
N LEU A 338 -6.82 -27.15 -0.91
CA LEU A 338 -6.84 -28.21 -1.94
C LEU A 338 -5.71 -28.13 -2.97
N SER A 339 -5.24 -26.94 -3.36
CA SER A 339 -4.01 -26.82 -4.15
C SER A 339 -2.81 -27.24 -3.31
N TYR A 340 -1.78 -27.79 -3.97
CA TYR A 340 -0.57 -28.28 -3.32
C TYR A 340 0.09 -27.23 -2.42
N GLY A 341 0.30 -27.56 -1.14
CA GLY A 341 0.87 -26.66 -0.12
C GLY A 341 -0.11 -25.62 0.46
N ALA A 342 -1.33 -25.53 -0.08
CA ALA A 342 -2.39 -24.67 0.44
C ALA A 342 -3.22 -25.36 1.54
N GLU A 343 -2.92 -26.61 1.89
CA GLU A 343 -3.48 -27.28 3.06
C GLU A 343 -2.94 -26.67 4.39
N PRO A 344 -3.80 -26.41 5.39
CA PRO A 344 -3.34 -26.04 6.71
C PRO A 344 -2.50 -27.14 7.34
N LEU A 345 -1.36 -26.74 7.90
CA LEU A 345 -0.49 -27.59 8.70
C LEU A 345 -1.13 -27.84 10.08
N LYS A 346 -0.79 -28.98 10.67
CA LYS A 346 -1.19 -29.34 12.04
C LYS A 346 0.01 -29.19 12.96
N VAL A 347 -0.25 -28.74 14.18
CA VAL A 347 0.69 -28.73 15.30
C VAL A 347 0.08 -29.60 16.39
N ASP A 348 0.89 -30.38 17.11
CA ASP A 348 0.40 -31.14 18.25
C ASP A 348 0.23 -30.20 19.45
N GLU A 349 -1.01 -30.05 19.92
CA GLU A 349 -1.33 -29.16 21.03
C GLU A 349 -0.84 -29.68 22.39
N THR A 350 -0.43 -30.96 22.48
CA THR A 350 0.08 -31.57 23.72
C THR A 350 1.58 -31.34 23.94
N ALA A 351 2.33 -31.00 22.88
CA ALA A 351 3.77 -30.77 22.97
C ALA A 351 4.15 -29.32 23.36
N ALA A 352 3.20 -28.37 23.24
CA ALA A 352 3.42 -26.95 23.54
C ALA A 352 3.28 -26.61 25.05
N VAL A 353 3.98 -27.35 25.90
CA VAL A 353 4.07 -27.08 27.35
C VAL A 353 5.15 -26.02 27.61
N ASP A 354 4.89 -25.11 28.55
CA ASP A 354 5.80 -24.04 29.01
C ASP A 354 6.41 -23.10 27.93
N GLY A 355 5.87 -23.12 26.71
CA GLY A 355 6.14 -22.15 25.65
C GLY A 355 7.31 -22.49 24.72
N GLU A 356 7.99 -23.61 24.94
CA GLU A 356 8.92 -24.19 23.97
C GLU A 356 8.17 -24.73 22.73
N VAL A 357 8.92 -25.04 21.67
CA VAL A 357 8.36 -25.55 20.40
C VAL A 357 8.99 -26.91 20.13
N ALA A 358 8.16 -27.91 19.85
CA ALA A 358 8.64 -29.27 19.55
C ALA A 358 9.62 -29.29 18.36
N ASP A 359 10.58 -30.22 18.38
CA ASP A 359 11.62 -30.29 17.34
C ASP A 359 11.10 -30.70 15.96
N ASP A 360 10.01 -31.46 15.92
CA ASP A 360 9.29 -31.86 14.71
C ASP A 360 8.19 -30.87 14.28
N ALA A 361 7.98 -29.77 15.04
CA ALA A 361 6.92 -28.82 14.74
C ALA A 361 7.13 -28.11 13.39
N PRO A 362 6.04 -27.84 12.63
CA PRO A 362 6.17 -27.35 11.26
C PRO A 362 6.88 -26.00 11.15
N THR A 363 7.67 -25.86 10.09
CA THR A 363 8.61 -24.76 9.88
C THR A 363 8.10 -23.74 8.88
N VAL A 364 8.25 -22.44 9.19
CA VAL A 364 7.83 -21.33 8.32
C VAL A 364 8.91 -20.27 8.23
N ALA A 365 9.28 -19.88 7.00
CA ALA A 365 10.10 -18.69 6.76
C ALA A 365 9.22 -17.48 6.42
N ILE A 366 9.58 -16.32 6.96
CA ILE A 366 8.91 -15.03 6.72
C ILE A 366 9.95 -14.05 6.18
N ILE A 367 9.64 -13.39 5.07
CA ILE A 367 10.57 -12.53 4.32
C ILE A 367 10.08 -11.08 4.40
N GLY A 368 10.57 -10.33 5.40
CA GLY A 368 10.24 -8.92 5.68
C GLY A 368 9.82 -8.68 7.14
N GLY A 369 10.56 -7.84 7.86
CA GLY A 369 10.35 -7.45 9.26
C GLY A 369 9.38 -6.29 9.47
N GLY A 370 8.47 -6.03 8.53
CA GLY A 370 7.35 -5.11 8.73
C GLY A 370 6.28 -5.67 9.67
N ILE A 371 5.26 -4.86 10.01
CA ILE A 371 4.18 -5.30 10.92
C ILE A 371 3.40 -6.52 10.40
N ALA A 372 3.31 -6.69 9.07
CA ALA A 372 2.72 -7.87 8.45
C ALA A 372 3.52 -9.14 8.79
N GLY A 373 4.84 -9.12 8.58
CA GLY A 373 5.72 -10.26 8.87
C GLY A 373 5.84 -10.54 10.36
N CYS A 374 6.04 -9.52 11.19
CA CYS A 374 6.13 -9.68 12.64
C CYS A 374 4.80 -10.18 13.25
N GLY A 375 3.66 -9.68 12.77
CA GLY A 375 2.32 -10.17 13.17
C GLY A 375 2.06 -11.62 12.73
N THR A 376 2.54 -12.01 11.53
CA THR A 376 2.51 -13.40 11.06
C THR A 376 3.37 -14.29 11.96
N ALA A 377 4.60 -13.86 12.28
CA ALA A 377 5.55 -14.60 13.10
C ALA A 377 4.99 -14.88 14.50
N TRP A 378 4.49 -13.83 15.17
CA TRP A 378 3.87 -13.89 16.48
C TRP A 378 2.66 -14.85 16.52
N ALA A 379 1.77 -14.78 15.53
CA ALA A 379 0.58 -15.63 15.46
C ALA A 379 0.92 -17.12 15.20
N LEU A 380 1.92 -17.39 14.35
CA LEU A 380 2.45 -18.74 14.11
C LEU A 380 3.15 -19.29 15.36
N ARG A 381 4.05 -18.52 15.97
CA ARG A 381 4.82 -18.93 17.16
C ARG A 381 3.93 -19.20 18.38
N ARG A 382 2.88 -18.40 18.58
CA ARG A 382 1.82 -18.65 19.59
C ARG A 382 0.91 -19.84 19.25
N SER A 383 0.96 -20.33 18.02
CA SER A 383 0.28 -21.56 17.58
C SER A 383 1.21 -22.77 17.52
N GLY A 384 2.43 -22.66 18.07
CA GLY A 384 3.39 -23.77 18.18
C GLY A 384 4.19 -24.08 16.90
N PHE A 385 4.29 -23.15 15.96
CA PHE A 385 5.14 -23.30 14.78
C PHE A 385 6.60 -22.87 15.05
N ARG A 386 7.56 -23.50 14.37
CA ARG A 386 8.95 -23.00 14.28
C ARG A 386 9.00 -21.91 13.20
N VAL A 387 9.50 -20.73 13.55
CA VAL A 387 9.48 -19.55 12.67
C VAL A 387 10.86 -18.91 12.56
N THR A 388 11.33 -18.71 11.33
CA THR A 388 12.47 -17.85 10.99
C THR A 388 11.95 -16.60 10.27
N LEU A 389 12.34 -15.41 10.72
CA LEU A 389 12.04 -14.14 10.06
C LEU A 389 13.32 -13.50 9.54
N TYR A 390 13.34 -13.22 8.24
CA TYR A 390 14.41 -12.52 7.54
C TYR A 390 14.04 -11.04 7.34
N GLU A 391 14.95 -10.14 7.70
CA GLU A 391 14.89 -8.70 7.37
C GLU A 391 16.20 -8.28 6.72
N ALA A 392 16.11 -7.61 5.57
CA ALA A 392 17.26 -7.20 4.78
C ALA A 392 17.94 -5.93 5.33
N ARG A 393 17.20 -5.10 6.07
CA ARG A 393 17.72 -3.92 6.77
C ARG A 393 18.39 -4.29 8.09
N ALA A 394 19.16 -3.34 8.63
CA ALA A 394 19.78 -3.42 9.95
C ALA A 394 18.80 -3.36 11.13
N GLN A 395 17.49 -3.19 10.87
CA GLN A 395 16.46 -3.22 11.91
C GLN A 395 15.08 -3.56 11.33
N ILE A 396 14.31 -4.38 12.06
CA ILE A 396 12.87 -4.58 11.86
C ILE A 396 12.05 -3.28 12.04
N SER A 397 10.74 -3.39 11.78
CA SER A 397 9.67 -2.36 11.72
C SER A 397 9.24 -1.93 10.32
N GLY A 398 10.10 -2.10 9.30
CA GLY A 398 9.82 -1.73 7.92
C GLY A 398 9.60 -0.22 7.74
N ASN A 399 8.34 0.21 7.71
CA ASN A 399 7.94 1.62 7.60
C ASN A 399 7.70 2.29 8.97
N ALA A 400 7.61 1.52 10.06
CA ALA A 400 7.43 2.05 11.42
C ALA A 400 8.77 2.58 12.02
N ARG A 401 9.49 3.39 11.21
CA ARG A 401 10.76 4.03 11.59
C ARG A 401 10.57 4.99 12.77
N THR A 402 11.64 5.16 13.54
CA THR A 402 11.74 6.02 14.73
C THR A 402 13.04 6.81 14.69
N PHE A 403 13.06 8.02 15.28
CA PHE A 403 14.25 8.88 15.34
C PHE A 403 14.52 9.36 16.77
N ASP A 404 15.79 9.51 17.14
CA ASP A 404 16.24 9.98 18.45
C ASP A 404 16.70 11.44 18.38
N TRP A 405 15.88 12.34 18.92
CA TRP A 405 16.18 13.76 19.02
C TRP A 405 17.07 14.01 20.23
N ASP A 406 18.24 14.63 20.05
CA ASP A 406 19.18 14.98 21.12
C ASP A 406 19.04 16.46 21.52
N PHE A 407 18.44 16.68 22.69
CA PHE A 407 18.30 17.97 23.35
C PHE A 407 19.31 18.15 24.50
N GLY A 408 20.36 17.32 24.57
CA GLY A 408 21.45 17.44 25.54
C GLY A 408 22.05 18.86 25.67
N PRO A 409 22.27 19.62 24.58
CA PRO A 409 22.72 21.01 24.65
C PRO A 409 21.77 21.98 25.36
N PHE A 410 20.49 21.61 25.48
CA PHE A 410 19.41 22.48 25.98
C PHE A 410 18.79 21.99 27.31
N ARG A 411 19.15 20.80 27.81
CA ARG A 411 18.46 20.13 28.92
C ARG A 411 19.42 19.51 29.94
N SER A 412 19.28 19.94 31.19
CA SER A 412 20.14 19.53 32.29
C SER A 412 19.90 18.09 32.76
N LYS A 413 18.64 17.66 32.91
CA LYS A 413 18.26 16.29 33.31
C LYS A 413 18.50 15.29 32.19
N GLU A 414 19.22 14.22 32.48
CA GLU A 414 19.60 13.17 31.52
C GLU A 414 18.41 12.46 30.87
N GLU A 415 17.38 12.10 31.65
CA GLU A 415 16.14 11.47 31.19
C GLU A 415 15.36 12.31 30.16
N GLU A 416 15.52 13.63 30.18
CA GLU A 416 14.85 14.57 29.27
C GLU A 416 15.71 14.91 28.05
N ARG A 417 16.99 14.48 27.98
CA ARG A 417 17.91 14.82 26.87
C ARG A 417 17.56 14.12 25.57
N LYS A 418 17.11 12.86 25.59
CA LYS A 418 16.82 12.09 24.38
C LYS A 418 15.36 11.71 24.26
N VAL A 419 14.74 12.14 23.16
CA VAL A 419 13.33 11.90 22.85
C VAL A 419 13.25 11.02 21.62
N LYS A 420 12.65 9.84 21.74
CA LYS A 420 12.47 8.91 20.62
C LYS A 420 11.09 9.10 20.01
N SER A 421 10.99 9.75 18.85
CA SER A 421 9.72 9.90 18.13
C SER A 421 9.49 8.74 17.15
N CYS A 422 8.23 8.54 16.74
CA CYS A 422 7.94 7.90 15.47
C CYS A 422 8.32 8.85 14.31
N CYS A 423 8.41 8.35 13.07
CA CYS A 423 8.66 9.19 11.89
C CYS A 423 7.54 9.11 10.84
N SER A 424 7.06 7.90 10.50
CA SER A 424 6.10 7.71 9.40
C SER A 424 4.79 7.05 9.84
N VAL A 425 4.81 6.17 10.84
CA VAL A 425 3.60 5.62 11.46
C VAL A 425 3.44 6.28 12.83
N THR A 426 2.63 7.33 12.92
CA THR A 426 2.58 8.23 14.09
C THR A 426 1.33 8.03 14.95
N ALA A 427 0.17 7.79 14.34
CA ALA A 427 -1.11 7.65 15.02
C ALA A 427 -2.11 6.80 14.20
N TRP A 428 -3.19 6.34 14.84
CA TRP A 428 -4.29 5.62 14.19
C TRP A 428 -5.66 5.90 14.84
N PRO A 429 -6.78 5.79 14.10
CA PRO A 429 -8.13 5.85 14.64
C PRO A 429 -8.61 4.46 15.10
N PRO A 430 -8.80 4.21 16.42
CA PRO A 430 -9.11 2.87 16.96
C PRO A 430 -10.44 2.27 16.45
N LEU A 431 -11.38 3.12 16.02
CA LEU A 431 -12.65 2.71 15.42
C LEU A 431 -12.46 1.84 14.17
N PHE A 432 -11.38 2.08 13.41
CA PHE A 432 -11.05 1.34 12.19
C PHE A 432 -9.93 0.32 12.42
N TYR A 433 -8.98 0.62 13.31
CA TYR A 433 -7.80 -0.20 13.60
C TYR A 433 -8.07 -1.24 14.70
N LYS A 434 -9.11 -2.06 14.51
CA LYS A 434 -9.67 -2.91 15.58
C LYS A 434 -8.79 -4.10 15.93
N ASN A 435 -8.09 -4.69 14.96
CA ASN A 435 -7.22 -5.83 15.20
C ASN A 435 -5.90 -5.36 15.83
N TYR A 436 -5.37 -4.23 15.38
CA TYR A 436 -4.20 -3.59 15.99
C TYR A 436 -4.48 -3.11 17.42
N THR A 437 -5.65 -2.54 17.69
CA THR A 437 -6.07 -2.19 19.05
C THR A 437 -6.22 -3.44 19.94
N CYS A 438 -6.67 -4.57 19.40
CA CYS A 438 -6.65 -5.85 20.14
C CYS A 438 -5.22 -6.35 20.40
N LEU A 439 -4.29 -6.18 19.46
CA LEU A 439 -2.88 -6.51 19.66
C LEU A 439 -2.27 -5.71 20.80
N LEU A 440 -2.41 -4.38 20.81
CA LEU A 440 -1.81 -3.54 21.85
C LEU A 440 -2.34 -3.90 23.26
N ASN A 441 -3.63 -4.22 23.38
CA ASN A 441 -4.22 -4.71 24.62
C ASN A 441 -3.67 -6.08 25.04
N GLU A 442 -3.50 -7.02 24.11
CA GLU A 442 -2.92 -8.36 24.35
C GLU A 442 -1.41 -8.30 24.70
N LEU A 443 -0.69 -7.32 24.16
CA LEU A 443 0.72 -7.07 24.46
C LEU A 443 0.92 -6.19 25.72
N GLY A 444 -0.15 -5.61 26.28
CA GLY A 444 -0.09 -4.70 27.43
C GLY A 444 0.68 -3.40 27.15
N ILE A 445 0.45 -2.77 25.99
CA ILE A 445 1.14 -1.55 25.54
C ILE A 445 0.16 -0.36 25.65
N GLU A 446 0.54 0.67 26.41
CA GLU A 446 -0.33 1.82 26.70
C GLU A 446 -0.46 2.81 25.53
N THR A 447 -1.63 3.44 25.42
CA THR A 447 -1.97 4.38 24.33
C THR A 447 -2.63 5.65 24.85
N VAL A 448 -2.38 6.77 24.15
CA VAL A 448 -2.93 8.10 24.45
C VAL A 448 -3.57 8.68 23.21
N HIS A 449 -4.56 9.56 23.39
CA HIS A 449 -5.17 10.31 22.29
C HIS A 449 -4.17 11.27 21.64
N GLN A 450 -3.96 11.12 20.33
CA GLN A 450 -3.14 12.04 19.55
C GLN A 450 -4.04 13.03 18.80
N PRO A 451 -4.12 14.30 19.24
CA PRO A 451 -4.69 15.33 18.40
C PRO A 451 -3.81 15.55 17.17
N LEU A 452 -4.46 15.68 16.01
CA LEU A 452 -3.80 16.11 14.78
C LEU A 452 -4.53 17.35 14.27
N SER A 453 -3.77 18.32 13.78
CA SER A 453 -4.24 19.63 13.37
C SER A 453 -3.38 20.14 12.21
N TRP A 454 -3.91 20.02 11.01
CA TRP A 454 -3.29 20.54 9.79
C TRP A 454 -3.60 22.04 9.64
N PHE A 455 -2.55 22.84 9.46
CA PHE A 455 -2.64 24.21 8.99
C PHE A 455 -2.07 24.29 7.58
N LEU A 456 -2.84 24.85 6.65
CA LEU A 456 -2.45 25.04 5.26
C LEU A 456 -2.41 26.55 4.95
N ASN A 457 -1.28 27.01 4.42
CA ASN A 457 -1.01 28.40 4.01
C ASN A 457 -0.83 28.43 2.49
N SER A 458 -1.81 28.97 1.75
CA SER A 458 -1.74 29.10 0.30
C SER A 458 -1.33 30.52 -0.10
N LYS A 459 -0.32 30.57 -0.99
CA LYS A 459 0.18 31.78 -1.65
C LYS A 459 -0.19 31.80 -3.16
N VAL A 460 -0.91 30.77 -3.64
CA VAL A 460 -1.27 30.59 -5.06
C VAL A 460 -2.30 31.64 -5.51
N PRO A 461 -2.12 32.31 -6.67
CA PRO A 461 -3.08 33.25 -7.23
C PRO A 461 -4.52 32.69 -7.30
N GLY A 462 -5.51 33.54 -6.98
CA GLY A 462 -6.93 33.14 -6.92
C GLY A 462 -7.30 32.24 -5.73
N ALA A 463 -6.33 31.66 -5.01
CA ALA A 463 -6.52 30.81 -3.85
C ALA A 463 -5.66 31.22 -2.64
N VAL A 464 -5.27 32.50 -2.54
CA VAL A 464 -4.49 33.02 -1.40
C VAL A 464 -5.33 32.98 -0.12
N GLY A 465 -4.80 32.40 0.95
CA GLY A 465 -5.50 32.29 2.24
C GLY A 465 -5.01 31.13 3.10
N THR A 466 -5.64 30.92 4.25
CA THR A 466 -5.25 29.87 5.20
C THR A 466 -6.38 28.93 5.59
N LEU A 467 -6.04 27.75 6.12
CA LEU A 467 -7.00 26.74 6.55
C LEU A 467 -6.48 25.96 7.76
N TRP A 468 -7.14 26.11 8.90
CA TRP A 468 -7.13 25.08 9.96
C TRP A 468 -8.09 23.96 9.53
N ALA A 469 -7.59 22.87 8.96
CA ALA A 469 -8.44 21.84 8.37
C ALA A 469 -9.31 21.11 9.40
N ALA A 470 -8.79 20.98 10.63
CA ALA A 470 -9.50 20.44 11.78
C ALA A 470 -10.67 21.33 12.26
N ASP A 471 -10.61 22.65 12.05
CA ASP A 471 -11.64 23.60 12.50
C ASP A 471 -12.65 23.89 11.37
N PRO A 472 -13.96 23.58 11.53
CA PRO A 472 -14.97 23.91 10.53
C PRO A 472 -15.25 25.42 10.41
N THR A 473 -14.84 26.24 11.39
CA THR A 473 -15.21 27.65 11.52
C THR A 473 -14.53 28.51 10.44
N PRO A 474 -15.28 29.15 9.53
CA PRO A 474 -14.70 30.07 8.55
C PRO A 474 -14.34 31.40 9.20
N TYR A 475 -13.18 31.94 8.85
CA TYR A 475 -12.68 33.25 9.31
C TYR A 475 -12.19 34.11 8.12
N GLU A 476 -11.83 35.37 8.38
CA GLU A 476 -11.33 36.28 7.34
C GLU A 476 -10.02 35.76 6.73
N GLY A 477 -9.91 35.77 5.40
CA GLY A 477 -8.78 35.13 4.69
C GLY A 477 -8.75 33.59 4.76
N SER A 478 -9.81 32.93 5.26
CA SER A 478 -9.88 31.47 5.27
C SER A 478 -10.22 30.89 3.89
N LEU A 479 -9.52 29.83 3.48
CA LEU A 479 -9.80 29.12 2.22
C LEU A 479 -11.21 28.49 2.18
N ARG A 480 -11.83 28.24 3.35
CA ARG A 480 -13.26 27.83 3.43
C ARG A 480 -14.21 28.90 2.87
N ASN A 481 -13.80 30.17 2.90
CA ASN A 481 -14.53 31.29 2.31
C ASN A 481 -14.09 31.53 0.85
N VAL A 482 -12.78 31.57 0.57
CA VAL A 482 -12.24 31.82 -0.79
C VAL A 482 -12.73 30.77 -1.79
N LEU A 483 -12.70 29.50 -1.42
CA LEU A 483 -13.06 28.37 -2.30
C LEU A 483 -14.36 27.68 -1.84
N LYS A 484 -15.28 28.44 -1.23
CA LYS A 484 -16.52 27.94 -0.60
C LYS A 484 -17.33 26.99 -1.50
N LYS A 485 -17.48 27.35 -2.78
CA LYS A 485 -18.21 26.54 -3.79
C LYS A 485 -17.65 25.12 -3.88
N ASP A 486 -16.33 24.97 -3.84
CA ASP A 486 -15.65 23.69 -4.02
C ASP A 486 -15.77 22.81 -2.76
N PHE A 487 -15.64 23.39 -1.56
CA PHE A 487 -15.97 22.70 -0.31
C PHE A 487 -17.44 22.20 -0.29
N GLU A 488 -18.39 23.00 -0.78
CA GLU A 488 -19.79 22.58 -0.91
C GLU A 488 -20.00 21.47 -1.94
N ILE A 489 -19.22 21.43 -3.03
CA ILE A 489 -19.27 20.38 -4.04
C ILE A 489 -18.65 19.09 -3.51
N TYR A 490 -17.46 19.17 -2.90
CA TYR A 490 -16.82 18.03 -2.23
C TYR A 490 -17.73 17.41 -1.16
N GLY A 491 -18.40 18.24 -0.35
CA GLY A 491 -19.39 17.79 0.62
C GLY A 491 -20.62 17.11 0.03
N LYS A 492 -20.94 17.33 -1.26
CA LYS A 492 -21.98 16.58 -2.00
C LYS A 492 -21.41 15.25 -2.55
N VAL A 493 -20.18 15.26 -3.06
CA VAL A 493 -19.46 14.05 -3.54
C VAL A 493 -19.30 13.02 -2.43
N VAL A 494 -18.81 13.42 -1.25
CA VAL A 494 -18.63 12.52 -0.09
C VAL A 494 -19.97 11.93 0.36
N LYS A 495 -21.04 12.73 0.42
CA LYS A 495 -22.40 12.25 0.78
C LYS A 495 -22.96 11.26 -0.24
N LEU A 496 -22.72 11.48 -1.54
CA LEU A 496 -23.11 10.54 -2.59
C LEU A 496 -22.34 9.22 -2.48
N SER A 497 -21.02 9.29 -2.25
CA SER A 497 -20.20 8.09 -2.03
C SER A 497 -20.63 7.32 -0.78
N ASP A 498 -20.89 7.99 0.35
CA ASP A 498 -21.36 7.29 1.56
C ASP A 498 -22.76 6.69 1.38
N ALA A 499 -23.68 7.37 0.69
CA ALA A 499 -24.99 6.81 0.38
C ALA A 499 -24.90 5.52 -0.47
N LEU A 500 -23.98 5.49 -1.46
CA LEU A 500 -23.71 4.30 -2.26
C LEU A 500 -23.00 3.21 -1.44
N CYS A 501 -22.02 3.56 -0.61
CA CYS A 501 -21.38 2.62 0.32
C CYS A 501 -22.42 2.01 1.27
N HIS A 502 -23.28 2.82 1.87
CA HIS A 502 -24.35 2.39 2.77
C HIS A 502 -25.35 1.44 2.08
N LEU A 503 -25.70 1.72 0.82
CA LEU A 503 -26.54 0.86 -0.02
C LEU A 503 -25.88 -0.51 -0.30
N PHE A 504 -24.72 -0.51 -0.96
CA PHE A 504 -24.05 -1.74 -1.45
C PHE A 504 -23.47 -2.61 -0.32
N THR A 505 -23.04 -2.01 0.79
CA THR A 505 -22.60 -2.78 1.98
C THR A 505 -23.77 -3.23 2.86
N MET A 506 -25.02 -2.93 2.50
CA MET A 506 -26.23 -3.27 3.26
C MET A 506 -26.27 -2.74 4.70
N ARG A 507 -25.66 -1.58 4.99
CA ARG A 507 -25.69 -0.97 6.34
C ARG A 507 -27.11 -0.60 6.81
N TRP A 508 -28.02 -0.36 5.87
CA TRP A 508 -29.46 -0.17 6.11
C TRP A 508 -30.18 -1.42 6.65
N ALA A 509 -29.64 -2.62 6.40
CA ALA A 509 -30.32 -3.88 6.68
C ALA A 509 -30.44 -4.15 8.19
N PRO A 510 -31.58 -4.67 8.70
CA PRO A 510 -31.83 -4.80 10.14
C PRO A 510 -30.74 -5.52 10.95
N TRP A 511 -30.11 -6.53 10.36
CA TRP A 511 -29.04 -7.32 11.00
C TRP A 511 -27.66 -6.63 11.00
N ARG A 512 -27.46 -5.55 10.23
CA ARG A 512 -26.22 -4.75 10.19
C ARG A 512 -26.30 -3.44 10.99
N ARG A 513 -27.48 -3.04 11.49
CA ARG A 513 -27.68 -1.73 12.16
C ARG A 513 -26.81 -1.46 13.39
N ASN A 514 -26.27 -2.52 14.00
CA ASN A 514 -25.39 -2.44 15.18
C ASN A 514 -23.92 -2.77 14.84
N ASP A 515 -23.55 -2.91 13.56
CA ASP A 515 -22.15 -3.07 13.16
C ASP A 515 -21.38 -1.75 13.35
N THR A 516 -20.14 -1.85 13.81
CA THR A 516 -19.21 -0.72 13.74
C THR A 516 -18.72 -0.50 12.30
N PRO A 517 -18.45 0.76 11.87
CA PRO A 517 -17.79 1.05 10.60
C PRO A 517 -16.54 0.21 10.36
N SER A 518 -16.27 -0.12 9.09
CA SER A 518 -15.16 -0.99 8.68
C SER A 518 -14.54 -0.47 7.40
N MET A 519 -13.21 -0.55 7.30
CA MET A 519 -12.47 -0.21 6.07
C MET A 519 -12.59 -1.29 4.99
N TYR A 520 -12.95 -2.52 5.39
CA TYR A 520 -13.01 -3.69 4.51
C TYR A 520 -14.42 -3.89 3.91
N ASP A 521 -15.44 -3.30 4.52
CA ASP A 521 -16.87 -3.43 4.17
C ASP A 521 -17.11 -3.28 2.65
N SER A 522 -16.66 -2.18 2.05
CA SER A 522 -16.94 -1.85 0.65
C SER A 522 -16.24 -2.74 -0.37
N HIS A 523 -15.25 -3.54 0.03
CA HIS A 523 -14.51 -4.45 -0.83
C HIS A 523 -14.93 -5.92 -0.63
N THR A 524 -16.03 -6.18 0.12
CA THR A 524 -16.52 -7.53 0.44
C THR A 524 -17.99 -7.73 0.11
N GLY A 525 -18.35 -8.96 -0.26
CA GLY A 525 -19.73 -9.33 -0.63
C GLY A 525 -20.29 -8.43 -1.74
N ILE A 526 -21.53 -7.94 -1.54
CA ILE A 526 -22.21 -7.01 -2.46
C ILE A 526 -21.51 -5.65 -2.53
N GLY A 527 -20.66 -5.29 -1.55
CA GLY A 527 -19.82 -4.10 -1.58
C GLY A 527 -18.94 -4.03 -2.83
N LEU A 528 -18.46 -5.18 -3.33
CA LEU A 528 -17.66 -5.25 -4.57
C LEU A 528 -18.38 -4.68 -5.79
N LEU A 529 -19.72 -4.70 -5.81
CA LEU A 529 -20.54 -4.17 -6.91
C LEU A 529 -20.75 -2.64 -6.82
N ASN A 530 -20.22 -1.98 -5.79
CA ASN A 530 -20.25 -0.53 -5.66
C ASN A 530 -19.38 0.13 -6.76
N PRO A 531 -19.93 0.93 -7.68
CA PRO A 531 -19.13 1.59 -8.72
C PRO A 531 -18.06 2.55 -8.15
N MET A 532 -18.24 3.02 -6.91
CA MET A 532 -17.26 3.87 -6.22
C MET A 532 -15.92 3.16 -5.96
N ASN A 533 -15.85 1.82 -6.10
CA ASN A 533 -14.61 1.05 -6.01
C ASN A 533 -13.64 1.31 -7.18
N VAL A 534 -14.14 1.83 -8.32
CA VAL A 534 -13.35 2.08 -9.53
C VAL A 534 -13.50 3.51 -10.08
N VAL A 535 -14.62 4.19 -9.80
CA VAL A 535 -14.79 5.61 -10.14
C VAL A 535 -13.88 6.48 -9.26
N PRO A 536 -12.99 7.33 -9.82
CA PRO A 536 -12.14 8.20 -9.02
C PRO A 536 -12.91 9.36 -8.38
N LEU A 537 -12.51 9.73 -7.17
CA LEU A 537 -13.10 10.81 -6.36
C LEU A 537 -12.97 12.17 -7.06
N TYR A 538 -11.82 12.41 -7.69
CA TYR A 538 -11.55 13.58 -8.52
C TYR A 538 -12.54 13.70 -9.69
N SER A 539 -12.76 12.62 -10.44
CA SER A 539 -13.64 12.61 -11.60
C SER A 539 -15.09 12.94 -11.22
N MET A 540 -15.58 12.47 -10.07
CA MET A 540 -16.88 12.88 -9.53
C MET A 540 -16.91 14.36 -9.14
N PHE A 541 -15.87 14.84 -8.46
CA PHE A 541 -15.76 16.25 -8.04
C PHE A 541 -15.74 17.21 -9.23
N ARG A 542 -14.98 16.90 -10.28
CA ARG A 542 -14.96 17.69 -11.53
C ARG A 542 -16.29 17.59 -12.29
N ALA A 543 -16.89 16.41 -12.39
CA ALA A 543 -18.22 16.24 -13.00
C ALA A 543 -19.35 16.99 -12.25
N MET A 544 -19.20 17.22 -10.94
CA MET A 544 -20.10 18.06 -10.13
C MET A 544 -19.74 19.55 -10.16
N GLY A 545 -18.81 19.97 -11.02
CA GLY A 545 -18.46 21.37 -11.27
C GLY A 545 -17.41 21.97 -10.32
N GLY A 546 -16.67 21.13 -9.59
CA GLY A 546 -15.56 21.54 -8.71
C GLY A 546 -14.31 21.95 -9.50
N SER A 547 -13.45 22.79 -8.91
CA SER A 547 -12.27 23.39 -9.56
C SER A 547 -10.95 22.63 -9.37
N ASP A 548 -10.10 22.61 -10.40
CA ASP A 548 -8.73 22.08 -10.29
C ASP A 548 -7.89 22.86 -9.28
N LEU A 549 -8.16 24.17 -9.14
CA LEU A 549 -7.52 25.05 -8.16
C LEU A 549 -7.75 24.55 -6.73
N TRP A 550 -8.99 24.26 -6.33
CA TRP A 550 -9.26 23.69 -4.99
C TRP A 550 -8.67 22.28 -4.83
N TRP A 551 -8.63 21.48 -5.89
CA TRP A 551 -8.02 20.16 -5.82
C TRP A 551 -6.51 20.26 -5.54
N ASN A 552 -5.80 21.09 -6.31
CA ASN A 552 -4.35 21.26 -6.22
C ASN A 552 -3.90 22.06 -4.98
N VAL A 553 -4.73 23.00 -4.49
CA VAL A 553 -4.36 23.90 -3.39
C VAL A 553 -4.94 23.49 -2.04
N VAL A 554 -6.02 22.70 -1.99
CA VAL A 554 -6.66 22.28 -0.73
C VAL A 554 -6.72 20.77 -0.58
N PHE A 555 -7.31 20.05 -1.54
CA PHE A 555 -7.53 18.61 -1.38
C PHE A 555 -6.22 17.83 -1.32
N THR A 556 -5.39 17.96 -2.36
CA THR A 556 -4.10 17.28 -2.43
C THR A 556 -3.21 17.68 -1.24
N PRO A 557 -2.88 18.96 -0.98
CA PRO A 557 -1.87 19.31 0.04
C PRO A 557 -2.24 18.87 1.46
N HIS A 558 -3.52 18.98 1.86
CA HIS A 558 -4.02 18.48 3.15
C HIS A 558 -3.80 16.97 3.32
N TYR A 559 -3.95 16.21 2.24
CA TYR A 559 -3.79 14.77 2.25
C TYR A 559 -2.35 14.30 1.92
N THR A 560 -1.54 15.10 1.21
CA THR A 560 -0.08 14.88 1.06
C THR A 560 0.61 14.88 2.42
N ALA A 561 0.20 15.78 3.32
CA ALA A 561 0.60 15.85 4.72
C ALA A 561 0.18 14.64 5.60
N SER A 562 -0.41 13.60 4.99
CA SER A 562 -0.92 12.40 5.66
C SER A 562 -0.53 11.10 4.94
N PHE A 563 -0.45 11.10 3.61
CA PHE A 563 -0.11 9.93 2.80
C PHE A 563 1.30 9.96 2.22
N LEU A 564 2.00 11.11 2.23
CA LEU A 564 3.22 11.37 1.44
C LEU A 564 3.00 11.10 -0.06
N VAL A 565 1.91 11.64 -0.60
CA VAL A 565 1.48 11.52 -2.00
C VAL A 565 0.94 12.87 -2.51
N ASP A 566 1.43 13.32 -3.65
CA ASP A 566 0.97 14.48 -4.42
C ASP A 566 -0.12 14.10 -5.45
N GLU A 567 0.01 12.95 -6.13
CA GLU A 567 -1.01 12.48 -7.09
C GLU A 567 -2.15 11.67 -6.42
N LEU A 568 -3.28 12.34 -6.17
CA LEU A 568 -4.51 11.76 -5.60
C LEU A 568 -5.70 11.71 -6.57
N ARG A 569 -5.55 12.08 -7.85
CA ARG A 569 -6.62 11.94 -8.86
C ARG A 569 -7.08 10.49 -9.06
N PRO A 570 -6.21 9.45 -9.01
CA PRO A 570 -6.64 8.05 -9.12
C PRO A 570 -7.40 7.49 -7.90
N PHE A 571 -7.54 8.27 -6.82
CA PHE A 571 -8.09 7.85 -5.53
C PHE A 571 -9.57 7.41 -5.66
N PRO A 572 -9.92 6.12 -5.46
CA PRO A 572 -11.29 5.65 -5.67
C PRO A 572 -12.30 6.30 -4.72
N ALA A 573 -13.46 6.70 -5.25
CA ALA A 573 -14.47 7.46 -4.52
C ALA A 573 -15.00 6.76 -3.25
N VAL A 574 -14.95 5.42 -3.21
CA VAL A 574 -15.33 4.59 -2.05
C VAL A 574 -14.56 4.93 -0.78
N PHE A 575 -13.35 5.48 -0.91
CA PHE A 575 -12.54 5.91 0.23
C PHE A 575 -12.91 7.32 0.73
N GLY A 576 -13.69 8.11 -0.01
CA GLY A 576 -14.14 9.46 0.37
C GLY A 576 -14.82 9.56 1.75
N PRO A 577 -15.72 8.63 2.14
CA PRO A 577 -16.29 8.58 3.49
C PRO A 577 -15.30 8.09 4.55
N LEU A 578 -14.31 7.28 4.17
CA LEU A 578 -13.31 6.72 5.10
C LEU A 578 -12.17 7.72 5.39
N ILE A 579 -11.72 8.48 4.39
CA ILE A 579 -10.70 9.52 4.56
C ILE A 579 -11.25 10.66 5.44
N GLU A 580 -12.49 11.10 5.19
CA GLU A 580 -13.21 12.05 6.04
C GLU A 580 -13.50 11.53 7.46
N ALA A 581 -13.50 10.22 7.69
CA ALA A 581 -13.69 9.63 9.03
C ALA A 581 -12.38 9.51 9.84
N GLN A 582 -11.23 9.85 9.25
CA GLN A 582 -9.90 9.73 9.86
C GLN A 582 -9.14 11.06 9.88
N ILE A 583 -9.22 11.83 8.79
CA ILE A 583 -8.42 13.03 8.50
C ILE A 583 -9.34 14.11 7.90
N PRO A 584 -10.38 14.56 8.63
CA PRO A 584 -11.49 15.32 8.06
C PRO A 584 -11.08 16.67 7.46
N LEU A 585 -11.42 16.90 6.20
CA LEU A 585 -11.43 18.22 5.56
C LEU A 585 -12.80 18.92 5.76
N LEU A 586 -13.86 18.14 6.04
CA LEU A 586 -15.20 18.57 6.46
C LEU A 586 -15.56 18.07 7.88
N PRO A 587 -14.84 18.55 8.92
CA PRO A 587 -15.05 18.14 10.30
C PRO A 587 -16.46 18.49 10.81
N ASN A 588 -17.07 17.54 11.51
CA ASN A 588 -18.38 17.61 12.13
C ASN A 588 -18.44 16.69 13.36
N SER A 589 -19.52 16.75 14.14
CA SER A 589 -19.65 15.98 15.40
C SER A 589 -19.69 14.45 15.25
N GLY A 590 -19.72 13.92 14.02
CA GLY A 590 -19.69 12.48 13.74
C GLY A 590 -18.29 11.93 13.42
N ASN A 591 -17.48 12.67 12.64
CA ASN A 591 -16.11 12.27 12.27
C ASN A 591 -15.02 12.93 13.13
N ALA A 592 -15.35 14.01 13.84
CA ALA A 592 -14.41 14.89 14.50
C ALA A 592 -14.79 15.09 15.98
N ARG A 593 -13.80 15.21 16.89
CA ARG A 593 -14.02 15.33 18.34
C ARG A 593 -13.18 16.44 18.96
N SER A 594 -13.81 17.48 19.49
CA SER A 594 -13.10 18.48 20.29
C SER A 594 -12.91 17.99 21.73
N PHE A 595 -11.70 18.10 22.27
CA PHE A 595 -11.37 17.76 23.65
C PHE A 595 -10.86 19.00 24.39
N THR A 596 -11.31 19.22 25.63
CA THR A 596 -10.73 20.25 26.51
C THR A 596 -9.30 19.85 26.90
N SER A 597 -8.32 20.49 26.27
CA SER A 597 -6.91 20.27 26.52
C SER A 597 -6.44 21.03 27.77
N LYS A 598 -5.46 20.47 28.49
CA LYS A 598 -4.73 21.21 29.52
C LYS A 598 -3.72 22.21 28.94
N ARG A 599 -3.50 22.20 27.62
CA ARG A 599 -2.50 23.02 26.91
C ARG A 599 -3.04 24.39 26.51
N SER A 600 -4.26 24.44 25.96
CA SER A 600 -4.92 25.68 25.55
C SER A 600 -6.44 25.49 25.42
N GLU A 601 -7.19 26.60 25.53
CA GLU A 601 -8.64 26.65 25.30
C GLU A 601 -9.03 26.45 23.82
N ARG A 602 -8.06 26.63 22.91
CA ARG A 602 -8.23 26.56 21.44
C ARG A 602 -7.26 25.54 20.83
N ASP A 603 -7.06 24.43 21.52
CA ASP A 603 -6.32 23.27 21.03
C ASP A 603 -7.16 22.63 19.91
N CYS A 604 -6.68 22.67 18.66
CA CYS A 604 -7.41 22.22 17.46
C CYS A 604 -7.45 20.68 17.33
N ASN A 605 -7.87 20.01 18.40
CA ASN A 605 -7.62 18.60 18.69
C ASN A 605 -8.59 17.63 18.00
N ILE A 606 -9.04 17.94 16.79
CA ILE A 606 -10.33 17.48 16.26
C ILE A 606 -10.22 16.18 15.45
N THR A 607 -9.57 15.15 16.02
CA THR A 607 -9.49 13.79 15.45
C THR A 607 -9.92 12.71 16.45
N THR A 608 -10.10 11.47 15.97
CA THR A 608 -10.42 10.30 16.80
C THR A 608 -9.19 9.44 17.14
N CYS A 609 -7.99 9.94 16.86
CA CYS A 609 -6.77 9.15 16.83
C CYS A 609 -6.17 8.85 18.21
N GLN A 610 -5.36 7.79 18.25
CA GLN A 610 -4.48 7.38 19.34
C GLN A 610 -3.07 7.10 18.82
N THR A 611 -2.12 7.01 19.74
CA THR A 611 -0.70 6.73 19.54
C THR A 611 -0.15 5.98 20.77
N TRP A 612 1.06 5.43 20.70
CA TRP A 612 1.72 4.75 21.83
C TRP A 612 2.18 5.77 22.88
N GLN A 613 2.12 5.43 24.18
CA GLN A 613 2.31 6.43 25.23
C GLN A 613 3.69 7.09 25.29
N ASP A 614 4.75 6.35 24.98
CA ASP A 614 6.12 6.87 24.83
C ASP A 614 6.57 6.90 23.35
N ALA A 615 5.65 7.19 22.43
CA ALA A 615 5.91 7.39 20.99
C ALA A 615 6.81 6.30 20.38
N GLY A 616 8.04 6.68 20.02
CA GLY A 616 9.04 5.84 19.39
C GLY A 616 9.62 4.76 20.30
N LYS A 617 9.43 4.83 21.63
CA LYS A 617 9.70 3.69 22.53
C LYS A 617 8.57 2.66 22.44
N GLY A 618 7.34 3.10 22.65
CA GLY A 618 6.16 2.23 22.67
C GLY A 618 5.92 1.49 21.35
N ILE A 619 6.18 2.12 20.19
CA ILE A 619 6.13 1.42 18.90
C ILE A 619 7.19 0.32 18.75
N ARG A 620 8.38 0.48 19.37
CA ARG A 620 9.46 -0.51 19.32
C ARG A 620 9.21 -1.68 20.24
N GLU A 621 8.61 -1.43 21.40
CA GLU A 621 8.10 -2.45 22.31
C GLU A 621 7.09 -3.39 21.62
N VAL A 622 6.28 -2.89 20.68
CA VAL A 622 5.41 -3.75 19.84
C VAL A 622 6.24 -4.77 19.05
N PHE A 623 7.30 -4.31 18.36
CA PHE A 623 8.12 -5.19 17.51
C PHE A 623 8.96 -6.18 18.33
N GLU A 624 9.50 -5.76 19.46
CA GLU A 624 10.19 -6.62 20.44
C GLU A 624 9.26 -7.73 20.96
N LYS A 625 8.04 -7.37 21.40
CA LYS A 625 7.05 -8.35 21.89
C LYS A 625 6.46 -9.24 20.78
N LEU A 626 6.48 -8.81 19.52
CA LEU A 626 6.09 -9.64 18.37
C LEU A 626 7.18 -10.64 17.95
N THR A 627 8.46 -10.31 18.15
CA THR A 627 9.60 -11.16 17.70
C THR A 627 10.21 -12.02 18.80
N ASN A 628 9.73 -11.91 20.04
CA ASN A 628 10.13 -12.78 21.14
C ASN A 628 9.90 -14.27 20.81
N GLY A 629 10.97 -15.08 20.88
CA GLY A 629 10.95 -16.52 20.59
C GLY A 629 10.96 -16.89 19.10
N ILE A 630 11.34 -15.96 18.21
CA ILE A 630 11.51 -16.16 16.76
C ILE A 630 13.01 -16.25 16.40
N ASP A 631 13.39 -17.07 15.41
CA ASP A 631 14.71 -16.98 14.77
C ASP A 631 14.74 -15.73 13.87
N LEU A 632 15.14 -14.59 14.44
CA LEU A 632 15.17 -13.30 13.77
C LEU A 632 16.56 -13.03 13.15
N ARG A 633 16.57 -12.78 11.84
CA ARG A 633 17.76 -12.53 11.03
C ARG A 633 17.67 -11.16 10.36
N GLU A 634 18.08 -10.12 11.08
CA GLU A 634 18.31 -8.79 10.52
C GLU A 634 19.59 -8.75 9.67
N ASN A 635 19.78 -7.72 8.85
CA ASN A 635 20.87 -7.61 7.86
C ASN A 635 21.00 -8.81 6.89
N THR A 636 19.94 -9.61 6.73
CA THR A 636 19.97 -10.92 6.05
C THR A 636 18.94 -10.95 4.93
N ARG A 637 19.31 -10.46 3.75
CA ARG A 637 18.49 -10.52 2.54
C ARG A 637 18.33 -11.96 2.04
N VAL A 638 17.10 -12.38 1.74
CA VAL A 638 16.84 -13.59 0.93
C VAL A 638 17.11 -13.30 -0.54
N ARG A 639 17.93 -14.13 -1.18
CA ARG A 639 18.23 -14.10 -2.62
C ARG A 639 17.22 -14.89 -3.44
N GLU A 640 16.83 -16.08 -2.99
CA GLU A 640 15.99 -17.01 -3.75
C GLU A 640 15.15 -17.94 -2.86
N VAL A 641 13.99 -18.35 -3.38
CA VAL A 641 13.11 -19.38 -2.80
C VAL A 641 12.80 -20.44 -3.87
N GLU A 642 13.38 -21.63 -3.73
CA GLU A 642 13.04 -22.79 -4.56
C GLU A 642 11.94 -23.64 -3.91
N VAL A 643 11.01 -24.16 -4.71
CA VAL A 643 10.08 -25.22 -4.28
C VAL A 643 10.70 -26.57 -4.65
N LEU A 644 11.08 -27.36 -3.65
CA LEU A 644 11.76 -28.64 -3.82
C LEU A 644 10.78 -29.77 -4.21
N PRO A 645 11.25 -30.86 -4.85
CA PRO A 645 10.40 -32.00 -5.21
C PRO A 645 9.69 -32.71 -4.04
N ASN A 646 10.17 -32.53 -2.81
CA ASN A 646 9.54 -33.05 -1.59
C ASN A 646 8.45 -32.12 -1.01
N GLY A 647 8.23 -30.95 -1.61
CA GLY A 647 7.23 -29.96 -1.17
C GLY A 647 7.72 -28.94 -0.14
N LYS A 648 8.92 -29.09 0.42
CA LYS A 648 9.55 -28.01 1.22
C LYS A 648 10.03 -26.89 0.29
N LYS A 649 10.25 -25.71 0.88
CA LYS A 649 10.81 -24.54 0.21
C LYS A 649 12.22 -24.33 0.73
N ARG A 650 13.20 -24.25 -0.17
CA ARG A 650 14.56 -23.87 0.17
C ARG A 650 14.70 -22.36 0.09
N ILE A 651 15.01 -21.74 1.22
CA ILE A 651 15.44 -20.35 1.28
C ILE A 651 16.94 -20.32 1.00
N HIS A 652 17.40 -19.38 0.17
CA HIS A 652 18.81 -19.01 0.02
C HIS A 652 18.99 -17.57 0.48
N ASP A 653 19.85 -17.30 1.46
CA ASP A 653 20.19 -15.94 1.88
C ASP A 653 21.45 -15.39 1.20
N GLU A 654 21.77 -14.12 1.45
CA GLU A 654 22.90 -13.42 0.83
C GLU A 654 24.28 -13.83 1.34
N PHE A 655 24.34 -14.70 2.35
CA PHE A 655 25.57 -15.31 2.86
C PHE A 655 25.66 -16.80 2.46
N ASP A 656 24.89 -17.20 1.43
CA ASP A 656 24.78 -18.55 0.87
C ASP A 656 24.37 -19.66 1.85
N ASN A 657 23.80 -19.29 3.01
CA ASN A 657 23.14 -20.28 3.87
C ASN A 657 21.83 -20.75 3.21
N THR A 658 21.40 -21.96 3.59
CA THR A 658 20.12 -22.52 3.15
C THR A 658 19.25 -22.98 4.32
N LEU A 659 17.93 -22.92 4.13
CA LEU A 659 16.94 -23.37 5.10
C LEU A 659 15.73 -24.00 4.39
N ASP A 660 15.41 -25.27 4.70
CA ASP A 660 14.30 -26.01 4.08
C ASP A 660 13.04 -25.97 4.97
N VAL A 661 12.08 -25.11 4.60
CA VAL A 661 10.85 -24.86 5.38
C VAL A 661 9.57 -25.44 4.76
N ASP A 662 8.56 -25.70 5.57
CA ASP A 662 7.28 -26.25 5.11
C ASP A 662 6.38 -25.21 4.41
N ARG A 663 6.51 -23.93 4.78
CA ARG A 663 5.78 -22.77 4.20
C ARG A 663 6.64 -21.51 4.13
N VAL A 664 6.30 -20.61 3.22
CA VAL A 664 6.95 -19.29 3.09
C VAL A 664 5.90 -18.18 3.03
N VAL A 665 6.16 -17.08 3.74
CA VAL A 665 5.35 -15.86 3.70
C VAL A 665 6.19 -14.69 3.22
N PHE A 666 5.84 -14.11 2.08
CA PHE A 666 6.40 -12.85 1.60
C PHE A 666 5.73 -11.68 2.32
N ALA A 667 6.51 -10.98 3.14
CA ALA A 667 6.15 -9.80 3.91
C ALA A 667 6.84 -8.51 3.41
N CYS A 668 7.26 -8.52 2.15
CA CYS A 668 8.10 -7.51 1.49
C CYS A 668 7.33 -6.76 0.37
N PRO A 669 7.93 -5.75 -0.30
CA PRO A 669 7.36 -5.12 -1.49
C PRO A 669 7.19 -6.09 -2.66
N ALA A 670 6.09 -5.99 -3.41
CA ALA A 670 5.73 -6.94 -4.47
C ALA A 670 6.80 -7.11 -5.57
N ASN A 671 7.46 -6.02 -5.94
CA ASN A 671 8.54 -6.00 -6.93
C ASN A 671 9.73 -6.90 -6.55
N ALA A 672 10.03 -7.08 -5.26
CA ALA A 672 11.09 -7.99 -4.82
C ALA A 672 10.70 -9.48 -4.99
N VAL A 673 9.41 -9.81 -4.98
CA VAL A 673 8.90 -11.20 -5.02
C VAL A 673 9.29 -11.91 -6.31
N GLY A 674 9.26 -11.22 -7.46
CA GLY A 674 9.61 -11.81 -8.75
C GLY A 674 11.07 -12.29 -8.85
N ASN A 675 12.01 -11.52 -8.28
CA ASN A 675 13.43 -11.88 -8.28
C ASN A 675 13.75 -12.98 -7.25
N ILE A 676 13.02 -13.03 -6.12
CA ILE A 676 13.22 -14.05 -5.07
C ILE A 676 12.53 -15.37 -5.44
N TYR A 677 11.27 -15.35 -5.89
CA TYR A 677 10.52 -16.54 -6.31
C TYR A 677 10.32 -16.54 -7.84
N LYS A 678 11.42 -16.73 -8.56
CA LYS A 678 11.50 -16.70 -10.03
C LYS A 678 10.48 -17.62 -10.74
N ARG A 679 10.09 -18.73 -10.08
CA ARG A 679 9.10 -19.71 -10.58
C ARG A 679 7.65 -19.43 -10.15
N CYS A 680 7.31 -18.21 -9.71
CA CYS A 680 5.93 -17.85 -9.33
C CYS A 680 4.91 -17.87 -10.50
N GLY A 681 5.37 -17.69 -11.74
CA GLY A 681 4.58 -17.81 -12.96
C GLY A 681 3.84 -16.54 -13.41
N TRP A 682 3.39 -16.54 -14.67
CA TRP A 682 2.83 -15.37 -15.38
C TRP A 682 1.74 -14.62 -14.59
N LEU A 683 0.81 -15.37 -13.98
CA LEU A 683 -0.30 -14.80 -13.22
C LEU A 683 0.15 -14.05 -11.95
N ALA A 684 1.16 -14.58 -11.25
CA ALA A 684 1.72 -13.96 -10.06
C ALA A 684 2.53 -12.70 -10.44
N ASN A 685 3.43 -12.82 -11.43
CA ASN A 685 4.19 -11.69 -11.96
C ASN A 685 3.28 -10.55 -12.44
N THR A 686 2.20 -10.84 -13.18
CA THR A 686 1.22 -9.84 -13.62
C THR A 686 0.64 -9.04 -12.45
N ILE A 687 0.31 -9.70 -11.34
CA ILE A 687 -0.20 -9.06 -10.12
C ILE A 687 0.87 -8.19 -9.46
N PHE A 688 2.12 -8.66 -9.40
CA PHE A 688 3.22 -7.95 -8.74
C PHE A 688 3.71 -6.72 -9.53
N SER A 689 3.80 -6.82 -10.86
CA SER A 689 4.22 -5.73 -11.76
C SER A 689 3.21 -4.59 -11.91
N THR A 690 1.93 -4.83 -11.58
CA THR A 690 0.85 -3.83 -11.68
C THR A 690 0.99 -2.70 -10.66
N LEU A 691 1.69 -2.94 -9.55
CA LEU A 691 1.52 -2.10 -8.36
C LEU A 691 2.22 -0.75 -8.50
N VAL A 692 1.45 0.31 -8.22
CA VAL A 692 1.87 1.71 -8.27
C VAL A 692 2.11 2.24 -6.86
N TYR A 693 3.24 2.91 -6.65
CA TYR A 693 3.66 3.56 -5.41
C TYR A 693 3.80 5.08 -5.63
N ALA A 694 3.86 5.88 -4.57
CA ALA A 694 3.97 7.34 -4.65
C ALA A 694 5.13 7.79 -5.57
N ASP A 695 6.29 7.15 -5.41
CA ASP A 695 7.51 7.41 -6.17
C ASP A 695 7.46 6.98 -7.65
N ASP A 696 6.46 6.19 -8.07
CA ASP A 696 6.26 5.87 -9.50
C ASP A 696 5.77 7.09 -10.32
N HIS A 697 5.22 8.12 -9.67
CA HIS A 697 4.66 9.31 -10.33
C HIS A 697 5.59 10.53 -10.32
N HIS A 698 6.21 10.88 -9.18
CA HIS A 698 7.12 12.03 -9.07
C HIS A 698 8.39 11.71 -8.22
N PRO A 699 9.46 11.18 -8.84
CA PRO A 699 10.75 10.98 -8.18
C PRO A 699 11.53 12.28 -7.90
N ASP A 700 11.18 13.41 -8.53
CA ASP A 700 11.72 14.74 -8.17
C ASP A 700 10.82 15.51 -7.16
N SER A 701 9.78 14.86 -6.60
CA SER A 701 8.76 15.52 -5.75
C SER A 701 9.29 16.23 -4.49
N GLY A 702 10.51 15.91 -4.02
CA GLY A 702 11.00 16.33 -2.71
C GLY A 702 10.18 15.79 -1.52
N HIS A 703 9.17 14.95 -1.77
CA HIS A 703 8.35 14.26 -0.76
C HIS A 703 8.90 12.88 -0.38
N MET A 704 9.64 12.23 -1.29
CA MET A 704 10.38 11.01 -0.95
C MET A 704 11.45 11.26 0.11
N HIS A 705 12.10 12.42 0.06
CA HIS A 705 13.16 12.83 0.97
C HIS A 705 12.60 13.61 2.14
N ALA A 706 13.23 13.48 3.30
CA ALA A 706 12.86 14.17 4.51
C ALA A 706 14.12 14.74 5.19
N VAL A 707 14.09 16.01 5.57
CA VAL A 707 15.14 16.64 6.40
C VAL A 707 14.59 16.79 7.81
N ILE A 708 15.32 16.30 8.81
CA ILE A 708 14.91 16.30 10.23
C ILE A 708 15.73 17.39 10.93
N HIS A 709 15.05 18.38 11.52
CA HIS A 709 15.69 19.63 11.96
C HIS A 709 14.95 20.35 13.10
N SER A 710 15.64 21.29 13.75
CA SER A 710 15.09 22.20 14.77
C SER A 710 15.00 23.65 14.30
N ASP A 711 15.08 23.90 12.99
CA ASP A 711 14.93 25.24 12.41
C ASP A 711 13.46 25.61 12.18
N GLY A 712 12.91 26.47 13.03
CA GLY A 712 11.54 26.96 12.90
C GLY A 712 11.35 28.06 11.85
N THR A 713 12.42 28.57 11.23
CA THR A 713 12.32 29.73 10.32
C THR A 713 11.63 29.40 9.00
N VAL A 714 11.66 28.13 8.57
CA VAL A 714 10.98 27.61 7.36
C VAL A 714 9.47 27.88 7.35
N ILE A 715 8.85 28.01 8.52
CA ILE A 715 7.43 28.39 8.66
C ILE A 715 7.30 29.91 8.56
N ASP A 716 6.34 30.36 7.74
CA ASP A 716 5.99 31.78 7.53
C ASP A 716 5.81 32.52 8.86
N GLU A 717 6.55 33.61 9.04
CA GLU A 717 6.70 34.33 10.31
C GLU A 717 5.36 34.71 10.96
N ARG A 718 4.35 35.03 10.15
CA ARG A 718 3.00 35.43 10.58
C ARG A 718 2.25 34.30 11.30
N PHE A 719 2.64 33.05 11.08
CA PHE A 719 1.97 31.85 11.59
C PHE A 719 2.90 30.95 12.42
N ARG A 720 4.22 31.07 12.24
CA ARG A 720 5.30 30.31 12.91
C ARG A 720 5.03 30.04 14.39
N ASP A 721 4.79 31.11 15.15
CA ASP A 721 4.66 31.06 16.60
C ASP A 721 3.40 30.31 17.09
N ASP A 722 2.40 30.15 16.24
CA ASP A 722 1.14 29.45 16.52
C ASP A 722 1.18 28.01 15.97
N CYS A 723 1.69 27.83 14.75
CA CYS A 723 1.85 26.54 14.11
C CYS A 723 2.83 25.62 14.86
N LEU A 724 3.98 26.13 15.33
CA LEU A 724 4.93 25.36 16.14
C LEU A 724 4.31 24.85 17.46
N LYS A 725 3.29 25.55 17.98
CA LYS A 725 2.63 25.22 19.24
C LYS A 725 1.41 24.31 19.07
N ARG A 726 0.60 24.53 18.03
CA ARG A 726 -0.72 23.88 17.86
C ARG A 726 -0.88 23.01 16.61
N ALA A 727 -0.15 23.26 15.53
CA ALA A 727 -0.27 22.45 14.32
C ALA A 727 0.57 21.17 14.42
N SER A 728 -0.01 20.01 14.10
CA SER A 728 0.75 18.77 13.88
C SER A 728 1.46 18.79 12.53
N ASN A 729 0.90 19.53 11.57
CA ASN A 729 1.37 19.66 10.21
C ASN A 729 1.17 21.11 9.77
N TYR A 730 2.23 21.76 9.29
CA TYR A 730 2.14 22.99 8.52
C TYR A 730 2.38 22.65 7.05
N VAL A 731 1.52 23.13 6.16
CA VAL A 731 1.57 22.90 4.72
C VAL A 731 1.61 24.26 4.03
N GLU A 732 2.57 24.49 3.16
CA GLU A 732 2.64 25.74 2.38
C GLU A 732 2.52 25.42 0.89
N VAL A 733 1.65 26.15 0.20
CA VAL A 733 1.36 25.92 -1.22
C VAL A 733 1.73 27.17 -2.00
N THR A 734 2.67 27.04 -2.93
CA THR A 734 3.17 28.12 -3.78
C THR A 734 3.08 27.74 -5.25
N GLU A 735 2.99 28.75 -6.11
CA GLU A 735 3.17 28.62 -7.56
C GLU A 735 4.65 28.86 -7.85
N LYS A 736 5.29 27.97 -8.63
CA LYS A 736 6.68 28.10 -9.07
C LYS A 736 6.79 29.00 -10.31
N ALA A 737 8.01 29.36 -10.69
CA ALA A 737 8.27 30.19 -11.88
C ALA A 737 7.76 29.58 -13.22
N ASP A 738 7.55 28.26 -13.29
CA ASP A 738 6.98 27.54 -14.44
C ASP A 738 5.44 27.39 -14.39
N GLY A 739 4.78 27.92 -13.35
CA GLY A 739 3.34 27.77 -13.11
C GLY A 739 2.95 26.41 -12.49
N SER A 740 3.90 25.55 -12.15
CA SER A 740 3.62 24.33 -11.37
C SER A 740 3.37 24.65 -9.89
N ILE A 741 2.62 23.79 -9.20
CA ILE A 741 2.33 23.96 -7.78
C ILE A 741 3.38 23.21 -6.95
N ASN A 742 4.09 23.94 -6.08
CA ASN A 742 4.88 23.34 -5.01
C ASN A 742 4.01 23.11 -3.77
N ILE A 743 4.18 21.95 -3.15
CA ILE A 743 3.58 21.62 -1.85
C ILE A 743 4.73 21.42 -0.87
N GLU A 744 4.91 22.32 0.08
CA GLU A 744 5.87 22.13 1.17
C GLU A 744 5.15 21.50 2.36
N ASN A 745 5.75 20.47 2.97
CA ASN A 745 5.20 19.80 4.15
C ASN A 745 6.16 19.87 5.34
N GLN A 746 5.65 20.33 6.48
CA GLN A 746 6.35 20.48 7.74
C GLN A 746 5.65 19.66 8.83
N TYR A 747 6.19 18.48 9.16
CA TYR A 747 5.64 17.61 10.21
C TYR A 747 6.18 18.03 11.59
N ASN A 748 5.31 18.53 12.47
CA ASN A 748 5.68 19.02 13.79
C ASN A 748 5.61 17.93 14.87
N PHE A 749 6.75 17.29 15.12
CA PHE A 749 6.91 16.28 16.15
C PHE A 749 6.93 16.85 17.58
N GLY A 750 7.04 18.17 17.76
CA GLY A 750 6.79 18.83 19.06
C GLY A 750 5.31 18.75 19.47
N VAL A 751 4.41 18.58 18.49
CA VAL A 751 2.97 18.34 18.70
C VAL A 751 2.62 16.85 18.56
N GLN A 752 3.26 16.11 17.64
CA GLN A 752 2.97 14.69 17.38
C GLN A 752 3.65 13.67 18.32
N THR A 753 4.63 14.05 19.14
CA THR A 753 5.35 13.10 20.01
C THR A 753 4.75 13.05 21.43
N PRO A 754 4.03 11.98 21.81
CA PRO A 754 3.70 11.66 23.21
C PRO A 754 4.93 11.22 24.01
N GLY A 755 4.82 11.25 25.34
CA GLY A 755 5.85 10.81 26.27
C GLY A 755 6.58 11.95 27.02
N PRO A 756 7.38 11.60 28.04
CA PRO A 756 8.02 12.53 28.94
C PRO A 756 9.01 13.46 28.22
N GLY A 757 9.03 14.72 28.62
CA GLY A 757 9.97 15.72 28.10
C GLY A 757 9.58 16.39 26.77
N VAL A 758 8.43 16.08 26.16
CA VAL A 758 7.87 16.87 25.04
C VAL A 758 6.36 17.08 25.15
N TYR A 759 5.61 16.02 25.43
CA TYR A 759 4.14 16.08 25.36
C TYR A 759 3.53 16.99 26.42
N ASP A 760 4.06 16.92 27.65
CA ASP A 760 3.58 17.67 28.81
C ASP A 760 4.29 19.01 29.03
N LEU A 761 5.20 19.41 28.12
CA LEU A 761 5.80 20.74 28.18
C LEU A 761 4.75 21.82 27.89
N PRO A 762 4.77 22.94 28.62
CA PRO A 762 4.05 24.16 28.23
C PRO A 762 4.34 24.54 26.78
N LEU A 763 3.36 25.09 26.07
CA LEU A 763 3.46 25.34 24.63
C LEU A 763 4.62 26.30 24.26
N ASP A 764 4.98 27.23 25.15
CA ASP A 764 6.11 28.14 25.01
C ASP A 764 7.48 27.49 25.33
N LYS A 765 7.50 26.25 25.82
CA LYS A 765 8.70 25.47 26.17
C LYS A 765 8.95 24.28 25.25
N LYS A 766 8.07 24.03 24.28
CA LYS A 766 8.22 22.91 23.34
C LYS A 766 9.41 23.14 22.40
N PRO A 767 10.27 22.12 22.18
CA PRO A 767 11.34 22.21 21.20
C PRO A 767 10.77 22.23 19.78
N VAL A 768 11.48 22.88 18.85
CA VAL A 768 11.22 22.72 17.42
C VAL A 768 11.69 21.34 17.00
N MET A 769 10.76 20.51 16.52
CA MET A 769 11.01 19.19 15.98
C MET A 769 10.28 19.09 14.65
N LEU A 770 10.93 19.48 13.57
CA LEU A 770 10.34 19.50 12.23
C LEU A 770 10.94 18.42 11.34
N ILE A 771 10.09 17.82 10.51
CA ILE A 771 10.51 17.07 9.33
C ILE A 771 9.99 17.83 8.10
N SER A 772 10.92 18.43 7.36
CA SER A 772 10.67 19.15 6.11
C SER A 772 10.65 18.20 4.92
N HIS A 773 9.72 18.46 3.99
CA HIS A 773 9.69 17.90 2.64
C HIS A 773 9.38 19.02 1.64
N ALA A 774 10.02 18.97 0.46
CA ALA A 774 9.73 19.85 -0.69
C ALA A 774 9.64 21.36 -0.34
N LEU A 775 10.69 21.91 0.30
CA LEU A 775 10.80 23.34 0.64
C LEU A 775 10.55 24.24 -0.59
N GLY A 776 9.77 25.30 -0.40
CA GLY A 776 9.53 26.30 -1.44
C GLY A 776 10.80 27.07 -1.85
N GLU A 777 10.77 27.62 -3.07
CA GLU A 777 11.87 28.42 -3.64
C GLU A 777 12.31 29.56 -2.69
N GLY A 778 13.63 29.76 -2.58
CA GLY A 778 14.22 30.76 -1.68
C GLY A 778 14.26 30.39 -0.19
N LYS A 779 13.65 29.27 0.23
CA LYS A 779 13.83 28.74 1.59
C LYS A 779 15.06 27.84 1.70
N SER A 780 15.63 27.78 2.90
CA SER A 780 16.64 26.81 3.30
C SER A 780 16.47 26.49 4.79
N ILE A 781 17.17 25.46 5.28
CA ILE A 781 17.30 25.12 6.70
C ILE A 781 18.74 25.43 7.10
N ASP A 782 18.98 26.07 8.26
CA ASP A 782 20.34 26.21 8.79
C ASP A 782 20.99 24.82 8.93
N PRO A 783 22.10 24.51 8.23
CA PRO A 783 22.76 23.21 8.32
C PRO A 783 23.19 22.82 9.73
N LYS A 784 23.35 23.78 10.66
CA LYS A 784 23.65 23.54 12.08
C LYS A 784 22.46 23.04 12.89
N LEU A 785 21.24 23.21 12.37
CA LEU A 785 19.98 22.79 12.98
C LEU A 785 19.41 21.52 12.34
N ILE A 786 20.04 20.98 11.30
CA ILE A 786 19.76 19.64 10.78
C ILE A 786 20.32 18.61 11.76
N VAL A 787 19.45 17.70 12.22
CA VAL A 787 19.81 16.61 13.14
C VAL A 787 19.78 15.24 12.46
N GLY A 788 19.17 15.12 11.28
CA GLY A 788 19.15 13.88 10.50
C GLY A 788 18.36 14.01 9.20
N THR A 789 18.21 12.88 8.50
CA THR A 789 17.47 12.79 7.24
C THR A 789 16.73 11.44 7.15
N ALA A 790 15.76 11.34 6.23
CA ALA A 790 15.10 10.08 5.90
C ALA A 790 14.68 10.01 4.42
N ASN A 791 14.30 8.81 3.99
CA ASN A 791 13.75 8.53 2.66
C ASN A 791 12.59 7.51 2.75
N HIS A 792 11.56 7.73 1.93
CA HIS A 792 10.29 7.00 1.95
C HIS A 792 9.97 6.28 0.61
N ALA A 793 10.95 6.12 -0.29
CA ALA A 793 10.74 5.43 -1.56
C ALA A 793 10.27 3.98 -1.35
N ARG A 794 9.32 3.51 -2.18
CA ARG A 794 8.57 2.25 -2.07
C ARG A 794 7.83 2.02 -0.75
N ALA A 795 7.75 2.99 0.16
CA ALA A 795 7.01 2.79 1.42
C ALA A 795 5.48 2.96 1.26
N HIS A 796 5.02 3.71 0.26
CA HIS A 796 3.61 4.10 0.10
C HIS A 796 3.01 3.61 -1.25
N PRO A 797 2.36 2.44 -1.29
CA PRO A 797 1.48 2.05 -2.40
C PRO A 797 0.34 3.06 -2.55
N LEU A 798 0.02 3.44 -3.79
CA LEU A 798 -1.08 4.38 -4.06
C LEU A 798 -2.45 3.74 -3.77
N TYR A 799 -3.39 4.57 -3.32
CA TYR A 799 -4.82 4.24 -3.36
C TYR A 799 -5.30 4.46 -4.80
N SER A 800 -5.28 3.40 -5.62
CA SER A 800 -5.65 3.46 -7.04
C SER A 800 -6.50 2.27 -7.44
N GLY A 801 -7.33 2.42 -8.49
CA GLY A 801 -8.08 1.31 -9.06
C GLY A 801 -7.19 0.13 -9.49
N TRP A 802 -5.98 0.43 -9.98
CA TRP A 802 -4.97 -0.57 -10.36
C TRP A 802 -4.52 -1.44 -9.19
N ASN A 803 -4.21 -0.82 -8.04
CA ASN A 803 -3.81 -1.54 -6.84
C ASN A 803 -4.99 -2.35 -6.24
N VAL A 804 -6.22 -1.83 -6.32
CA VAL A 804 -7.43 -2.58 -5.94
C VAL A 804 -7.64 -3.80 -6.86
N MET A 805 -7.48 -3.67 -8.18
CA MET A 805 -7.57 -4.81 -9.11
C MET A 805 -6.52 -5.88 -8.78
N ALA A 806 -5.26 -5.50 -8.60
CA ALA A 806 -4.19 -6.44 -8.27
C ALA A 806 -4.41 -7.15 -6.92
N MET A 807 -4.87 -6.42 -5.88
CA MET A 807 -5.28 -7.01 -4.61
C MET A 807 -6.41 -8.03 -4.78
N LEU A 808 -7.45 -7.71 -5.57
CA LEU A 808 -8.55 -8.66 -5.84
C LEU A 808 -8.09 -9.89 -6.62
N SER A 809 -7.11 -9.73 -7.52
CA SER A 809 -6.50 -10.82 -8.29
C SER A 809 -5.54 -11.70 -7.46
N LEU A 810 -4.97 -11.19 -6.36
CA LEU A 810 -4.07 -11.94 -5.46
C LEU A 810 -4.71 -13.25 -4.93
N ARG A 811 -6.04 -13.28 -4.82
CA ARG A 811 -6.87 -14.47 -4.50
C ARG A 811 -6.61 -15.69 -5.38
N LEU A 812 -6.02 -15.49 -6.56
CA LEU A 812 -5.73 -16.53 -7.55
C LEU A 812 -4.37 -17.21 -7.33
N VAL A 813 -3.50 -16.70 -6.45
CA VAL A 813 -2.15 -17.25 -6.22
C VAL A 813 -1.82 -17.56 -4.75
N GLN A 814 -2.60 -17.04 -3.80
CA GLN A 814 -2.41 -17.26 -2.36
C GLN A 814 -2.41 -18.74 -1.95
N GLY A 815 -1.38 -19.14 -1.19
CA GLY A 815 -1.20 -20.51 -0.68
C GLY A 815 -0.67 -21.52 -1.70
N LYS A 816 -0.58 -21.19 -2.99
CA LYS A 816 -0.09 -22.11 -4.03
C LYS A 816 1.38 -22.48 -3.74
N ASN A 817 1.69 -23.77 -3.80
CA ASN A 817 2.98 -24.37 -3.41
C ASN A 817 3.37 -24.15 -1.93
N GLY A 818 2.45 -23.66 -1.09
CA GLY A 818 2.73 -23.24 0.27
C GLY A 818 3.43 -21.87 0.36
N ILE A 819 3.24 -21.01 -0.65
CA ILE A 819 3.71 -19.62 -0.68
C ILE A 819 2.52 -18.68 -0.40
N TYR A 820 2.71 -17.72 0.51
CA TYR A 820 1.69 -16.77 0.97
C TYR A 820 2.24 -15.34 0.86
N TYR A 821 1.35 -14.36 0.73
CA TYR A 821 1.73 -12.95 0.53
C TYR A 821 0.93 -12.04 1.48
N CYS A 822 1.60 -11.23 2.30
CA CYS A 822 0.96 -10.26 3.20
C CYS A 822 1.78 -8.97 3.31
N SER A 823 1.17 -7.81 3.07
CA SER A 823 1.84 -6.51 3.23
C SER A 823 0.80 -5.39 3.34
N ASN A 824 1.21 -4.13 3.18
CA ASN A 824 0.29 -3.04 2.88
C ASN A 824 -0.34 -3.20 1.49
N TRP A 825 0.46 -3.56 0.48
CA TRP A 825 0.03 -3.71 -0.91
C TRP A 825 -0.92 -4.88 -1.16
N THR A 826 -1.02 -5.85 -0.24
CA THR A 826 -1.96 -6.99 -0.35
C THR A 826 -3.37 -6.64 0.16
N THR A 827 -3.71 -5.36 0.29
CA THR A 827 -4.89 -4.88 1.00
C THR A 827 -5.48 -3.63 0.32
N PRO A 828 -6.71 -3.18 0.68
CA PRO A 828 -7.35 -2.05 -0.01
C PRO A 828 -6.66 -0.68 0.18
N GLY A 829 -5.65 -0.57 1.05
CA GLY A 829 -5.01 0.71 1.35
C GLY A 829 -3.81 0.61 2.28
N ASN A 830 -2.97 1.65 2.28
CA ASN A 830 -1.74 1.70 3.06
C ASN A 830 -1.97 2.01 4.56
N CYS A 831 -2.58 1.06 5.29
CA CYS A 831 -2.89 1.19 6.72
C CYS A 831 -2.13 0.16 7.58
N HIS A 832 -1.77 0.52 8.82
CA HIS A 832 -1.02 -0.36 9.72
C HIS A 832 -1.86 -1.57 10.21
N ASP A 833 -3.15 -1.38 10.55
CA ASP A 833 -4.07 -2.48 10.89
C ASP A 833 -4.30 -3.41 9.69
N MET A 834 -4.45 -2.88 8.48
CA MET A 834 -4.58 -3.69 7.26
C MET A 834 -3.34 -4.57 7.05
N SER A 835 -2.15 -3.97 7.19
CA SER A 835 -0.87 -4.67 7.04
C SER A 835 -0.69 -5.76 8.10
N PHE A 836 -1.02 -5.47 9.36
CA PHE A 836 -1.00 -6.45 10.44
C PHE A 836 -2.00 -7.60 10.20
N LEU A 837 -3.24 -7.26 9.79
CA LEU A 837 -4.32 -8.20 9.60
C LEU A 837 -4.11 -9.11 8.39
N SER A 838 -3.45 -8.64 7.33
CA SER A 838 -3.06 -9.50 6.21
C SER A 838 -2.07 -10.59 6.65
N GLY A 839 -1.15 -10.25 7.55
CA GLY A 839 -0.26 -11.22 8.21
C GLY A 839 -0.99 -12.26 9.06
N LEU A 840 -1.92 -11.82 9.91
CA LEU A 840 -2.78 -12.75 10.69
C LEU A 840 -3.61 -13.68 9.80
N VAL A 841 -4.07 -13.20 8.65
CA VAL A 841 -4.81 -14.00 7.66
C VAL A 841 -3.92 -15.06 7.02
N CYS A 842 -2.69 -14.72 6.62
CA CYS A 842 -1.73 -15.70 6.10
C CYS A 842 -1.31 -16.73 7.16
N ALA A 843 -1.03 -16.31 8.39
CA ALA A 843 -0.75 -17.20 9.51
C ALA A 843 -1.91 -18.19 9.75
N HIS A 844 -3.15 -17.71 9.76
CA HIS A 844 -4.33 -18.56 9.94
C HIS A 844 -4.53 -19.54 8.77
N ALA A 845 -4.28 -19.12 7.54
CA ALA A 845 -4.36 -19.99 6.36
C ALA A 845 -3.25 -21.07 6.34
N ILE A 846 -2.11 -20.82 6.96
CA ILE A 846 -1.06 -21.82 7.22
C ILE A 846 -1.46 -22.81 8.34
N GLY A 847 -2.26 -22.39 9.31
CA GLY A 847 -2.78 -23.23 10.39
C GLY A 847 -2.87 -22.56 11.77
N ALA A 848 -2.44 -21.31 11.91
CA ALA A 848 -2.48 -20.60 13.19
C ALA A 848 -3.91 -20.35 13.71
N LYS A 849 -4.04 -20.29 15.03
CA LYS A 849 -5.28 -19.84 15.69
C LYS A 849 -5.38 -18.31 15.59
N TYR A 850 -6.55 -17.78 15.22
CA TYR A 850 -6.77 -16.33 15.27
C TYR A 850 -6.74 -15.85 16.73
N PRO A 851 -5.91 -14.86 17.10
CA PRO A 851 -5.67 -14.55 18.51
C PRO A 851 -6.86 -13.87 19.21
N PHE A 852 -7.68 -13.11 18.48
CA PHE A 852 -8.71 -12.24 19.09
C PHE A 852 -10.13 -12.83 18.98
N GLU A 853 -10.28 -14.15 19.16
CA GLU A 853 -11.54 -14.90 18.99
C GLU A 853 -12.76 -14.32 19.75
N LYS A 854 -12.51 -13.62 20.87
CA LYS A 854 -13.52 -12.97 21.72
C LYS A 854 -13.92 -11.55 21.24
N ALA A 855 -13.10 -10.90 20.43
CA ALA A 855 -13.30 -9.52 19.97
C ALA A 855 -14.22 -9.47 18.74
N GLY A 856 -15.54 -9.46 18.97
CA GLY A 856 -16.56 -9.62 17.92
C GLY A 856 -16.38 -8.77 16.66
N GLU A 857 -16.12 -7.47 16.80
CA GLU A 857 -15.95 -6.56 15.64
C GLU A 857 -14.61 -6.78 14.92
N ALA A 858 -13.51 -6.95 15.66
CA ALA A 858 -12.20 -7.26 15.07
C ALA A 858 -12.24 -8.59 14.29
N LYS A 859 -12.98 -9.58 14.80
CA LYS A 859 -13.24 -10.88 14.17
C LYS A 859 -14.14 -10.79 12.94
N LYS A 860 -15.07 -9.83 12.86
CA LYS A 860 -15.77 -9.52 11.60
C LYS A 860 -14.80 -8.97 10.56
N ASP A 861 -13.91 -8.05 10.95
CA ASP A 861 -12.91 -7.47 10.04
C ASP A 861 -11.85 -8.49 9.61
N PHE A 862 -11.42 -9.39 10.48
CA PHE A 862 -10.58 -10.54 10.13
C PHE A 862 -11.23 -11.43 9.07
N ARG A 863 -12.52 -11.75 9.21
CA ARG A 863 -13.28 -12.51 8.20
C ARG A 863 -13.33 -11.76 6.86
N ARG A 864 -13.67 -10.46 6.88
CA ARG A 864 -13.63 -9.60 5.69
C ARG A 864 -12.26 -9.62 5.01
N MET A 865 -11.16 -9.50 5.76
CA MET A 865 -9.80 -9.57 5.22
C MET A 865 -9.45 -10.96 4.67
N ARG A 866 -9.88 -12.03 5.34
CA ARG A 866 -9.67 -13.40 4.86
C ARG A 866 -10.40 -13.66 3.54
N ASP A 867 -11.62 -13.16 3.41
CA ASP A 867 -12.41 -13.22 2.17
C ASP A 867 -11.80 -12.30 1.08
N LEU A 868 -11.19 -11.17 1.47
CA LEU A 868 -10.46 -10.26 0.57
C LEU A 868 -9.20 -10.88 -0.03
N MET A 869 -8.37 -11.52 0.79
CA MET A 869 -7.17 -12.23 0.34
C MET A 869 -7.50 -13.61 -0.25
N GLY A 870 -8.71 -14.11 0.03
CA GLY A 870 -9.33 -15.23 -0.64
C GLY A 870 -9.01 -16.60 -0.05
N PHE A 871 -9.10 -16.79 1.27
CA PHE A 871 -8.96 -18.10 1.93
C PHE A 871 -10.31 -18.70 2.37
#